data_AF-A0A9W9L8K5-F1
#
_entry.id   AF-A0A9W9L8K5-F1
#
_cell.length_a   1.000
_cell.length_b   1.000
_cell.length_c   1.000
_cell.angle_alpha   90.00
_cell.angle_beta   90.00
_cell.angle_gamma   90.00
#
_symmetry.space_group_name_H-M   'P 1'
#
loop_
_entity.id
_entity.type
_entity.pdbx_description
1 polymer ?
#
loop_
_entity_poly.entity_id
_entity_poly.type
_entity_poly.pdbx_seq_one_letter_code
_entity_poly.pdbx_strand_id
1 'polypeptide(L)'
;MTSEAIEYQYYQIKARFPDTDSSPDDGINRRVFVRQEIDEWSGKKSNKRQVDLFILALDKFQKLDPKERLSYFQVAGIHGQPFVRWDDPSPEPMKSGYCFHSHVIFPIWHRPYVLLFEQVVYDIMIQEVIPQFPEDHQASWRQHAESWRLPFWDWARKGRVPDLAKYPTITVPRPEGGSMRIDNPLFQFRMPTDRPMRSEGVGTENTWENDSEQEDYKNFGNAIGTSRWPDEEDQNPTSEGWRHGVVNNRKVADAFNAHEGYNDKNHGPAAEMVFRLLTVPMDYTTFASTNPTSKDQNVEQDLNIEYIHNNIHGWTGDAGHMGNVPVASFDPLFFLHHCNIDRLFAIWQALNPDKWLTNIPADNATIRDSYGKDHAVNGNTPLQPFRRDAEGDYWTPDGVRFTPNLGYAYPELPRWESKYRQEDGTLNQALFQENINTIINRLYGVSRDLALDPKTPPPKGVEAIDGGLRVTDFAFSVRFLKYAFGGRPFWVKLYLAQEDGVQTPLTDLIAEVYNFSQKPELDGLSVCGNCTKGQTLRIQSTAYIPITPVLYKLVRSGRKLTSLTRDEVLAYIRKRAYWRVFKASNLRRRPPSVHGKEVPRYEVEKLELEIIGSTNDTKHFENPAIPPSFENFQKEPTISGGADGALDPELKQPKIDPPAPRPKRPRANLPLHGSLRFPQTLKADSVILLESSSVDPVKPDVGIDMTQISIKDAANEIIFHISIRRRQGQIIFNAKIGGSWGQEERINIDGRFESEDGATILIHDQGDGFEVSIDWVHAIWFAKRAKERTPQSISYDLGAQEGTSTLSEDLEVRTYPSMKALFLQKHAHEEDQ
;
A
#
# COMPACT_ATOMS: atom_id res chain seq x y z
N MET A 1 4.90 -51.29 -0.84
CA MET A 1 3.79 -50.36 -0.57
C MET A 1 4.07 -49.12 -1.40
N THR A 2 3.34 -48.97 -2.49
CA THR A 2 3.36 -47.77 -3.35
C THR A 2 2.81 -46.62 -2.53
N SER A 3 3.61 -45.57 -2.31
CA SER A 3 3.13 -44.32 -1.73
C SER A 3 2.13 -43.71 -2.72
N GLU A 4 0.85 -43.69 -2.36
CA GLU A 4 -0.12 -42.86 -3.05
C GLU A 4 0.38 -41.41 -2.96
N ALA A 5 0.74 -40.84 -4.11
CA ALA A 5 0.99 -39.41 -4.19
C ALA A 5 -0.35 -38.72 -3.91
N ILE A 6 -0.45 -38.00 -2.79
CA ILE A 6 -1.62 -37.18 -2.49
C ILE A 6 -1.69 -36.11 -3.58
N GLU A 7 -2.73 -36.19 -4.42
CA GLU A 7 -2.99 -35.22 -5.47
C GLU A 7 -3.27 -33.83 -4.84
N TYR A 8 -2.62 -32.79 -5.36
CA TYR A 8 -2.77 -31.44 -4.82
C TYR A 8 -4.18 -30.90 -5.11
N GLN A 9 -4.90 -30.46 -4.07
CA GLN A 9 -6.26 -29.94 -4.21
C GLN A 9 -6.28 -28.41 -4.25
N TYR A 10 -6.57 -27.85 -5.44
CA TYR A 10 -6.76 -26.42 -5.65
C TYR A 10 -7.98 -25.86 -4.90
N TYR A 11 -7.86 -24.62 -4.42
CA TYR A 11 -8.97 -23.91 -3.80
C TYR A 11 -9.81 -23.18 -4.85
N GLN A 12 -10.99 -23.73 -5.11
CA GLN A 12 -11.92 -23.21 -6.11
C GLN A 12 -12.63 -21.95 -5.61
N ILE A 13 -12.46 -20.83 -6.31
CA ILE A 13 -13.22 -19.61 -6.06
C ILE A 13 -14.52 -19.69 -6.88
N LYS A 14 -15.64 -19.87 -6.18
CA LYS A 14 -16.96 -20.17 -6.72
C LYS A 14 -17.88 -18.96 -6.64
N ALA A 15 -18.70 -18.80 -7.68
CA ALA A 15 -19.85 -17.92 -7.64
C ALA A 15 -20.95 -18.51 -6.74
N ARG A 16 -21.57 -17.67 -5.90
CA ARG A 16 -22.71 -18.07 -5.04
C ARG A 16 -24.02 -17.48 -5.58
N PHE A 17 -25.01 -18.32 -5.86
CA PHE A 17 -26.29 -17.90 -6.43
C PHE A 17 -27.45 -18.15 -5.44
N PRO A 18 -28.54 -17.37 -5.50
CA PRO A 18 -29.77 -17.73 -4.80
C PRO A 18 -30.30 -19.09 -5.25
N ASP A 19 -30.76 -19.92 -4.31
CA ASP A 19 -31.33 -21.25 -4.59
C ASP A 19 -32.62 -21.19 -5.44
N THR A 20 -33.35 -20.08 -5.33
CA THR A 20 -34.62 -19.83 -6.04
C THR A 20 -34.50 -18.58 -6.90
N ASP A 21 -35.20 -18.54 -8.03
CA ASP A 21 -35.28 -17.39 -8.94
C ASP A 21 -33.94 -16.96 -9.59
N SER A 22 -32.97 -17.88 -9.70
CA SER A 22 -31.67 -17.63 -10.37
C SER A 22 -31.39 -18.70 -11.44
N SER A 23 -31.63 -18.38 -12.73
CA SER A 23 -31.32 -19.31 -13.84
C SER A 23 -29.97 -19.00 -14.48
N PRO A 24 -29.12 -20.00 -14.80
CA PRO A 24 -27.90 -19.78 -15.59
C PRO A 24 -28.17 -19.18 -16.96
N ASP A 25 -29.32 -19.53 -17.55
CA ASP A 25 -29.72 -19.09 -18.88
C ASP A 25 -30.05 -17.58 -18.94
N ASP A 26 -30.29 -16.95 -17.79
CA ASP A 26 -30.55 -15.50 -17.70
C ASP A 26 -29.28 -14.66 -17.91
N GLY A 27 -28.09 -15.28 -17.90
CA GLY A 27 -26.81 -14.59 -18.09
C GLY A 27 -26.66 -13.36 -17.17
N ILE A 28 -26.36 -12.19 -17.75
CA ILE A 28 -26.19 -10.94 -16.99
C ILE A 28 -27.50 -10.40 -16.37
N ASN A 29 -28.66 -10.92 -16.77
CA ASN A 29 -29.96 -10.54 -16.23
C ASN A 29 -30.37 -11.40 -15.03
N ARG A 30 -29.56 -12.41 -14.70
CA ARG A 30 -29.74 -13.32 -13.58
C ARG A 30 -29.88 -12.57 -12.26
N ARG A 31 -30.85 -12.99 -11.45
CA ARG A 31 -31.02 -12.50 -10.09
C ARG A 31 -29.90 -13.05 -9.19
N VAL A 32 -29.26 -12.13 -8.47
CA VAL A 32 -28.18 -12.42 -7.54
C VAL A 32 -28.32 -11.56 -6.28
N PHE A 33 -27.57 -11.88 -5.23
CA PHE A 33 -27.54 -11.05 -4.03
C PHE A 33 -26.72 -9.78 -4.24
N VAL A 34 -26.98 -8.76 -3.43
CA VAL A 34 -26.38 -7.42 -3.61
C VAL A 34 -25.36 -7.15 -2.50
N ARG A 35 -24.15 -6.72 -2.89
CA ARG A 35 -23.17 -6.09 -1.99
C ARG A 35 -23.69 -4.71 -1.62
N GLN A 36 -23.91 -4.45 -0.34
CA GLN A 36 -24.58 -3.23 0.14
C GLN A 36 -23.56 -2.24 0.73
N GLU A 37 -23.90 -0.94 0.77
CA GLU A 37 -23.07 0.06 1.45
C GLU A 37 -23.02 -0.26 2.95
N ILE A 38 -21.82 -0.34 3.53
CA ILE A 38 -21.59 -0.94 4.84
C ILE A 38 -22.36 -0.28 5.98
N ASP A 39 -22.43 1.05 6.02
CA ASP A 39 -23.13 1.76 7.10
C ASP A 39 -24.65 1.63 6.96
N GLU A 40 -25.19 1.75 5.73
CA GLU A 40 -26.60 1.50 5.47
C GLU A 40 -27.02 0.05 5.74
N TRP A 41 -26.18 -0.91 5.34
CA TRP A 41 -26.42 -2.33 5.55
C TRP A 41 -26.42 -2.68 7.03
N SER A 42 -25.42 -2.22 7.77
CA SER A 42 -25.25 -2.54 9.19
C SER A 42 -26.25 -1.82 10.10
N GLY A 43 -26.73 -0.64 9.69
CA GLY A 43 -27.77 0.10 10.40
C GLY A 43 -29.18 -0.52 10.31
N LYS A 44 -29.44 -1.39 9.34
CA LYS A 44 -30.75 -2.05 9.17
C LYS A 44 -30.94 -3.17 10.20
N LYS A 45 -31.97 -3.06 11.04
CA LYS A 45 -32.32 -4.10 12.04
C LYS A 45 -32.52 -5.49 11.42
N SER A 46 -33.07 -5.57 10.21
CA SER A 46 -33.26 -6.83 9.46
C SER A 46 -31.95 -7.54 9.12
N ASN A 47 -30.84 -6.81 9.05
CA ASN A 47 -29.53 -7.34 8.70
C ASN A 47 -28.70 -7.70 9.94
N LYS A 48 -29.21 -7.52 11.16
CA LYS A 48 -28.45 -7.72 12.41
C LYS A 48 -27.74 -9.08 12.46
N ARG A 49 -28.40 -10.15 12.03
CA ARG A 49 -27.79 -11.49 11.98
C ARG A 49 -26.69 -11.60 10.92
N GLN A 50 -26.83 -10.95 9.78
CA GLN A 50 -25.75 -10.90 8.78
C GLN A 50 -24.54 -10.13 9.33
N VAL A 51 -24.77 -9.02 10.04
CA VAL A 51 -23.70 -8.26 10.70
C VAL A 51 -22.99 -9.11 11.75
N ASP A 52 -23.75 -9.80 12.60
CA ASP A 52 -23.20 -10.69 13.63
C ASP A 52 -22.37 -11.82 13.02
N LEU A 53 -22.87 -12.48 11.97
CA LEU A 53 -22.14 -13.51 11.24
C LEU A 53 -20.86 -12.97 10.62
N PHE A 54 -20.92 -11.78 9.99
CA PHE A 54 -19.75 -11.17 9.38
C PHE A 54 -18.65 -10.88 10.40
N ILE A 55 -19.00 -10.26 11.53
CA ILE A 55 -18.02 -9.92 12.57
C ILE A 55 -17.46 -11.18 13.23
N LEU A 56 -18.30 -12.17 13.56
CA LEU A 56 -17.83 -13.43 14.16
C LEU A 56 -16.94 -14.24 13.21
N ALA A 57 -17.29 -14.29 11.93
CA ALA A 57 -16.49 -15.00 10.93
C ALA A 57 -15.17 -14.29 10.64
N LEU A 58 -15.17 -12.95 10.55
CA LEU A 58 -13.94 -12.18 10.34
C LEU A 58 -13.00 -12.27 11.56
N ASP A 59 -13.54 -12.26 12.78
CA ASP A 59 -12.75 -12.49 14.00
C ASP A 59 -12.06 -13.87 13.98
N LYS A 60 -12.79 -14.92 13.59
CA LYS A 60 -12.21 -16.26 13.41
C LYS A 60 -11.16 -16.30 12.30
N PHE A 61 -11.46 -15.69 11.15
CA PHE A 61 -10.59 -15.66 9.99
C PHE A 61 -9.22 -15.03 10.31
N GLN A 62 -9.20 -13.95 11.09
CA GLN A 62 -7.97 -13.30 11.54
C GLN A 62 -7.19 -14.10 12.59
N LYS A 63 -7.85 -15.08 13.23
CA LYS A 63 -7.26 -15.94 14.27
C LYS A 63 -6.69 -17.26 13.76
N LEU A 64 -6.91 -17.59 12.48
CA LEU A 64 -6.31 -18.78 11.85
C LEU A 64 -4.78 -18.68 11.86
N ASP A 65 -4.10 -19.83 11.94
CA ASP A 65 -2.64 -19.88 11.91
C ASP A 65 -2.13 -19.21 10.62
N PRO A 66 -1.20 -18.24 10.68
CA PRO A 66 -0.74 -17.50 9.51
C PRO A 66 -0.03 -18.36 8.45
N LYS A 67 0.25 -19.64 8.73
CA LYS A 67 0.78 -20.61 7.76
C LYS A 67 -0.31 -21.34 6.99
N GLU A 68 -1.56 -21.31 7.45
CA GLU A 68 -2.68 -21.92 6.74
C GLU A 68 -3.01 -21.14 5.47
N ARG A 69 -3.15 -21.84 4.33
CA ARG A 69 -3.43 -21.26 3.01
C ARG A 69 -4.61 -20.28 3.03
N LEU A 70 -5.66 -20.60 3.79
CA LEU A 70 -6.88 -19.80 3.89
C LEU A 70 -6.93 -18.93 5.15
N SER A 71 -5.80 -18.67 5.81
CA SER A 71 -5.74 -17.68 6.89
C SER A 71 -5.85 -16.25 6.35
N TYR A 72 -6.31 -15.32 7.19
CA TYR A 72 -6.38 -13.91 6.80
C TYR A 72 -5.02 -13.40 6.35
N PHE A 73 -3.95 -13.81 7.04
CA PHE A 73 -2.58 -13.43 6.72
C PHE A 73 -2.16 -13.90 5.32
N GLN A 74 -2.41 -15.16 4.96
CA GLN A 74 -2.07 -15.67 3.61
C GLN A 74 -2.95 -15.03 2.52
N VAL A 75 -4.25 -14.86 2.76
CA VAL A 75 -5.15 -14.22 1.79
C VAL A 75 -4.77 -12.75 1.59
N ALA A 76 -4.46 -12.00 2.65
CA ALA A 76 -3.92 -10.64 2.55
C ALA A 76 -2.56 -10.63 1.83
N GLY A 77 -1.70 -11.60 2.11
CA GLY A 77 -0.37 -11.73 1.53
C GLY A 77 -0.33 -11.95 0.00
N ILE A 78 -1.44 -12.39 -0.62
CA ILE A 78 -1.54 -12.51 -2.10
C ILE A 78 -1.19 -11.19 -2.79
N HIS A 79 -1.62 -10.06 -2.21
CA HIS A 79 -1.41 -8.73 -2.78
C HIS A 79 0.08 -8.37 -2.87
N GLY A 80 0.88 -8.74 -1.87
CA GLY A 80 2.23 -8.22 -1.69
C GLY A 80 3.09 -9.12 -0.79
N GLN A 81 3.65 -8.53 0.25
CA GLN A 81 4.49 -9.25 1.22
C GLN A 81 3.66 -10.32 1.94
N PRO A 82 4.24 -11.49 2.28
CA PRO A 82 5.67 -11.83 2.26
C PRO A 82 6.22 -12.38 0.94
N PHE A 83 5.52 -12.19 -0.20
CA PHE A 83 5.92 -12.71 -1.52
C PHE A 83 6.03 -14.24 -1.55
N VAL A 84 5.05 -14.92 -0.97
CA VAL A 84 4.94 -16.39 -1.00
C VAL A 84 3.89 -16.83 -2.02
N ARG A 85 4.10 -18.02 -2.62
CA ARG A 85 3.11 -18.59 -3.52
C ARG A 85 1.81 -18.91 -2.78
N TRP A 86 0.68 -18.68 -3.42
CA TRP A 86 -0.64 -19.00 -2.88
C TRP A 86 -1.39 -19.94 -3.83
N ASP A 87 -1.92 -21.03 -3.28
CA ASP A 87 -2.63 -22.10 -4.02
C ASP A 87 -1.89 -22.62 -5.27
N ASP A 88 -0.61 -22.90 -5.06
CA ASP A 88 0.34 -23.35 -6.06
C ASP A 88 1.26 -24.44 -5.48
N PRO A 89 1.32 -25.65 -6.06
CA PRO A 89 2.13 -26.76 -5.56
C PRO A 89 3.63 -26.60 -5.82
N SER A 90 4.07 -25.59 -6.58
CA SER A 90 5.48 -25.42 -6.90
C SER A 90 6.32 -25.12 -5.66
N PRO A 91 7.45 -25.82 -5.45
CA PRO A 91 8.36 -25.57 -4.35
C PRO A 91 9.27 -24.35 -4.59
N GLU A 92 9.22 -23.74 -5.77
CA GLU A 92 10.08 -22.61 -6.10
C GLU A 92 9.66 -21.34 -5.34
N PRO A 93 10.61 -20.60 -4.73
CA PRO A 93 10.30 -19.38 -4.02
C PRO A 93 9.76 -18.31 -4.97
N MET A 94 8.70 -17.63 -4.56
CA MET A 94 8.22 -16.42 -5.23
C MET A 94 9.05 -15.22 -4.76
N LYS A 95 9.25 -14.24 -5.65
CA LYS A 95 10.10 -13.07 -5.39
C LYS A 95 9.35 -11.74 -5.45
N SER A 96 8.06 -11.77 -5.80
CA SER A 96 7.22 -10.58 -6.02
C SER A 96 5.77 -10.86 -5.69
N GLY A 97 5.00 -9.84 -5.30
CA GLY A 97 3.55 -9.96 -5.09
C GLY A 97 2.77 -10.23 -6.39
N TYR A 98 1.54 -10.71 -6.28
CA TYR A 98 0.67 -10.98 -7.45
C TYR A 98 -0.06 -9.74 -7.98
N CYS A 99 -0.18 -8.66 -7.19
CA CYS A 99 -1.02 -7.53 -7.56
C CYS A 99 -0.53 -6.80 -8.83
N PHE A 100 -1.49 -6.28 -9.60
CA PHE A 100 -1.23 -5.46 -10.78
C PHE A 100 -1.57 -4.00 -10.49
N HIS A 101 -0.56 -3.12 -10.55
CA HIS A 101 -0.72 -1.66 -10.47
C HIS A 101 -0.08 -1.00 -11.70
N SER A 102 -0.57 0.17 -12.10
CA SER A 102 -0.22 0.84 -13.36
C SER A 102 -0.40 -0.06 -14.57
N HIS A 103 -1.41 -0.94 -14.50
CA HIS A 103 -1.66 -1.93 -15.53
C HIS A 103 -3.15 -2.03 -15.86
N VAL A 104 -3.52 -2.22 -17.13
CA VAL A 104 -4.92 -2.34 -17.57
C VAL A 104 -5.67 -3.56 -16.99
N ILE A 105 -4.98 -4.43 -16.25
CA ILE A 105 -5.57 -5.59 -15.57
C ILE A 105 -5.93 -5.24 -14.11
N PHE A 106 -5.53 -4.07 -13.60
CA PHE A 106 -5.78 -3.60 -12.23
C PHE A 106 -7.21 -3.89 -11.73
N PRO A 107 -8.29 -3.35 -12.31
CA PRO A 107 -9.62 -3.53 -11.72
C PRO A 107 -10.15 -4.97 -11.96
N ILE A 108 -9.68 -5.63 -13.01
CA ILE A 108 -10.04 -7.00 -13.37
C ILE A 108 -9.45 -8.01 -12.39
N TRP A 109 -8.19 -7.84 -11.99
CA TRP A 109 -7.50 -8.76 -11.08
C TRP A 109 -8.02 -8.65 -9.64
N HIS A 110 -8.36 -7.43 -9.19
CA HIS A 110 -8.89 -7.24 -7.84
C HIS A 110 -10.30 -7.81 -7.66
N ARG A 111 -11.09 -7.97 -8.73
CA ARG A 111 -12.44 -8.55 -8.67
C ARG A 111 -12.49 -9.98 -8.10
N PRO A 112 -11.78 -10.98 -8.66
CA PRO A 112 -11.71 -12.32 -8.08
C PRO A 112 -10.98 -12.34 -6.72
N TYR A 113 -10.11 -11.36 -6.43
CA TYR A 113 -9.50 -11.24 -5.10
C TYR A 113 -10.53 -10.91 -4.00
N VAL A 114 -11.41 -9.93 -4.27
CA VAL A 114 -12.52 -9.60 -3.36
C VAL A 114 -13.52 -10.76 -3.25
N LEU A 115 -13.75 -11.49 -4.35
CA LEU A 115 -14.59 -12.69 -4.34
C LEU A 115 -14.01 -13.81 -3.48
N LEU A 116 -12.70 -14.06 -3.55
CA LEU A 116 -12.00 -15.00 -2.67
C LEU A 116 -12.21 -14.64 -1.19
N PHE A 117 -11.97 -13.39 -0.82
CA PHE A 117 -12.16 -12.92 0.57
C PHE A 117 -13.61 -13.13 1.04
N GLU A 118 -14.58 -12.76 0.20
CA GLU A 118 -16.01 -12.97 0.49
C GLU A 118 -16.37 -14.47 0.63
N GLN A 119 -15.74 -15.34 -0.14
CA GLN A 119 -15.96 -16.78 -0.03
C GLN A 119 -15.40 -17.34 1.28
N VAL A 120 -14.15 -17.02 1.64
CA VAL A 120 -13.54 -17.54 2.87
C VAL A 120 -14.33 -17.11 4.11
N VAL A 121 -14.74 -15.84 4.19
CA VAL A 121 -15.57 -15.34 5.30
C VAL A 121 -16.90 -16.11 5.37
N TYR A 122 -17.55 -16.33 4.23
CA TYR A 122 -18.80 -17.10 4.17
C TYR A 122 -18.61 -18.57 4.59
N ASP A 123 -17.55 -19.22 4.13
CA ASP A 123 -17.26 -20.61 4.48
C ASP A 123 -17.07 -20.75 5.99
N ILE A 124 -16.38 -19.80 6.63
CA ILE A 124 -16.25 -19.74 8.10
C ILE A 124 -17.62 -19.50 8.77
N MET A 125 -18.50 -18.66 8.20
CA MET A 125 -19.87 -18.52 8.73
C MET A 125 -20.59 -19.86 8.79
N ILE A 126 -20.58 -20.60 7.68
CA ILE A 126 -21.32 -21.85 7.52
C ILE A 126 -20.71 -23.00 8.32
N GLN A 127 -19.39 -23.15 8.26
CA GLN A 127 -18.67 -24.33 8.76
C GLN A 127 -18.23 -24.19 10.22
N GLU A 128 -18.03 -22.96 10.71
CA GLU A 128 -17.44 -22.74 12.04
C GLU A 128 -18.29 -21.89 12.98
N VAL A 129 -18.96 -20.84 12.49
CA VAL A 129 -19.73 -19.92 13.34
C VAL A 129 -21.12 -20.51 13.64
N ILE A 130 -21.89 -20.83 12.60
CA ILE A 130 -23.26 -21.31 12.75
C ILE A 130 -23.37 -22.60 13.57
N PRO A 131 -22.50 -23.61 13.41
CA PRO A 131 -22.59 -24.86 14.18
C PRO A 131 -22.43 -24.69 15.69
N GLN A 132 -21.90 -23.57 16.16
CA GLN A 132 -21.79 -23.28 17.59
C GLN A 132 -23.14 -22.89 18.21
N PHE A 133 -24.06 -22.33 17.42
CA PHE A 133 -25.39 -21.93 17.91
C PHE A 133 -26.31 -23.15 18.11
N PRO A 134 -27.30 -23.05 19.02
CA PRO A 134 -28.32 -24.07 19.22
C PRO A 134 -28.95 -24.53 17.90
N GLU A 135 -29.12 -25.85 17.76
CA GLU A 135 -29.53 -26.51 16.51
C GLU A 135 -30.82 -25.93 15.91
N ASP A 136 -31.79 -25.61 16.77
CA ASP A 136 -33.08 -25.02 16.42
C ASP A 136 -32.97 -23.60 15.83
N HIS A 137 -31.87 -22.89 16.08
CA HIS A 137 -31.61 -21.57 15.53
C HIS A 137 -30.76 -21.61 14.25
N GLN A 138 -30.01 -22.68 14.00
CA GLN A 138 -29.00 -22.73 12.92
C GLN A 138 -29.60 -22.52 11.53
N ALA A 139 -30.78 -23.10 11.23
CA ALA A 139 -31.45 -22.93 9.94
C ALA A 139 -31.72 -21.46 9.63
N SER A 140 -32.12 -20.68 10.65
CA SER A 140 -32.39 -19.26 10.51
C SER A 140 -31.11 -18.45 10.30
N TRP A 141 -30.01 -18.80 10.98
CA TRP A 141 -28.70 -18.20 10.72
C TRP A 141 -28.19 -18.49 9.30
N ARG A 142 -28.34 -19.73 8.81
CA ARG A 142 -27.95 -20.11 7.43
C ARG A 142 -28.68 -19.27 6.39
N GLN A 143 -29.98 -19.04 6.55
CA GLN A 143 -30.75 -18.18 5.64
C GLN A 143 -30.16 -16.74 5.53
N HIS A 144 -29.67 -16.19 6.63
CA HIS A 144 -29.02 -14.88 6.61
C HIS A 144 -27.61 -14.94 5.98
N ALA A 145 -26.84 -16.01 6.24
CA ALA A 145 -25.54 -16.22 5.62
C ALA A 145 -25.64 -16.31 4.09
N GLU A 146 -26.61 -17.07 3.56
CA GLU A 146 -26.80 -17.26 2.11
C GLU A 146 -26.98 -15.94 1.36
N SER A 147 -27.74 -15.02 1.97
CA SER A 147 -28.02 -13.69 1.41
C SER A 147 -26.95 -12.64 1.72
N TRP A 148 -25.94 -12.97 2.52
CA TRP A 148 -24.84 -12.07 2.84
C TRP A 148 -23.85 -11.97 1.66
N ARG A 149 -23.40 -10.75 1.39
CA ARG A 149 -22.29 -10.43 0.50
C ARG A 149 -21.42 -9.37 1.17
N LEU A 150 -20.13 -9.32 0.82
CA LEU A 150 -19.18 -8.38 1.41
C LEU A 150 -19.67 -6.94 1.17
N PRO A 151 -19.89 -6.13 2.22
CA PRO A 151 -20.33 -4.76 2.03
C PRO A 151 -19.22 -3.87 1.43
N PHE A 152 -19.58 -2.79 0.76
CA PHE A 152 -18.63 -1.81 0.21
C PHE A 152 -18.58 -0.53 1.05
N TRP A 153 -17.42 0.12 1.08
CA TRP A 153 -17.23 1.42 1.73
C TRP A 153 -17.33 2.55 0.70
N ASP A 154 -18.44 3.29 0.71
CA ASP A 154 -18.65 4.44 -0.18
C ASP A 154 -17.97 5.71 0.38
N TRP A 155 -16.65 5.72 0.30
CA TRP A 155 -15.79 6.83 0.73
C TRP A 155 -16.02 8.12 -0.05
N ALA A 156 -16.61 8.06 -1.25
CA ALA A 156 -16.94 9.24 -2.05
C ALA A 156 -18.10 10.04 -1.44
N ARG A 157 -19.03 9.36 -0.78
CA ARG A 157 -20.14 9.97 -0.04
C ARG A 157 -19.80 10.21 1.43
N LYS A 158 -19.06 9.30 2.05
CA LYS A 158 -18.70 9.34 3.48
C LYS A 158 -17.18 9.35 3.63
N GLY A 159 -16.60 10.55 3.69
CA GLY A 159 -15.16 10.79 3.90
C GLY A 159 -14.70 10.47 5.32
N ARG A 160 -14.97 9.25 5.79
CA ARG A 160 -14.59 8.69 7.10
C ARG A 160 -14.59 7.17 7.02
N VAL A 161 -13.93 6.52 7.98
CA VAL A 161 -14.03 5.06 8.13
C VAL A 161 -15.49 4.64 8.42
N PRO A 162 -15.91 3.43 8.00
CA PRO A 162 -17.20 2.86 8.36
C PRO A 162 -17.49 2.83 9.87
N ASP A 163 -18.76 2.93 10.25
CA ASP A 163 -19.18 2.94 11.65
C ASP A 163 -18.82 1.63 12.37
N LEU A 164 -18.89 0.50 11.66
CA LEU A 164 -18.44 -0.80 12.16
C LEU A 164 -16.93 -0.90 12.39
N ALA A 165 -16.11 -0.03 11.80
CA ALA A 165 -14.64 -0.03 11.95
C ALA A 165 -14.14 1.04 12.95
N LYS A 166 -15.06 1.79 13.58
CA LYS A 166 -14.72 2.98 14.37
C LYS A 166 -14.10 2.67 15.73
N TYR A 167 -14.57 1.62 16.40
CA TYR A 167 -14.26 1.32 17.80
C TYR A 167 -13.40 0.05 17.94
N PRO A 168 -12.48 -0.01 18.92
CA PRO A 168 -11.55 -1.14 19.08
C PRO A 168 -12.22 -2.44 19.54
N THR A 169 -13.41 -2.36 20.12
CA THR A 169 -14.18 -3.53 20.56
C THR A 169 -15.62 -3.45 20.04
N ILE A 170 -16.24 -4.61 19.89
CA ILE A 170 -17.62 -4.75 19.42
C ILE A 170 -18.35 -5.82 20.22
N THR A 171 -19.68 -5.69 20.35
CA THR A 171 -20.52 -6.66 21.04
C THR A 171 -21.21 -7.58 20.03
N VAL A 172 -21.05 -8.88 20.21
CA VAL A 172 -21.58 -9.94 19.34
C VAL A 172 -22.41 -10.96 20.15
N PRO A 173 -23.32 -11.71 19.53
CA PRO A 173 -24.09 -12.73 20.23
C PRO A 173 -23.20 -13.89 20.70
N ARG A 174 -23.57 -14.48 21.84
CA ARG A 174 -22.99 -15.74 22.33
C ARG A 174 -23.79 -16.92 21.78
N PRO A 175 -23.14 -18.05 21.44
CA PRO A 175 -23.87 -19.27 21.09
C PRO A 175 -24.80 -19.74 22.22
N GLU A 176 -24.35 -19.69 23.47
CA GLU A 176 -25.13 -20.04 24.66
C GLU A 176 -26.24 -19.04 25.05
N GLY A 177 -26.38 -17.93 24.30
CA GLY A 177 -27.34 -16.86 24.57
C GLY A 177 -26.72 -15.64 25.26
N GLY A 178 -27.35 -14.48 25.05
CA GLY A 178 -26.82 -13.18 25.48
C GLY A 178 -25.78 -12.62 24.51
N SER A 179 -24.83 -11.84 25.03
CA SER A 179 -23.82 -11.17 24.21
C SER A 179 -22.44 -11.20 24.86
N MET A 180 -21.39 -11.10 24.05
CA MET A 180 -20.00 -10.99 24.46
C MET A 180 -19.34 -9.80 23.79
N ARG A 181 -18.36 -9.20 24.47
CA ARG A 181 -17.46 -8.22 23.90
C ARG A 181 -16.23 -8.93 23.35
N ILE A 182 -15.89 -8.63 22.10
CA ILE A 182 -14.66 -9.08 21.44
C ILE A 182 -13.89 -7.86 20.93
N ASP A 183 -12.62 -8.07 20.59
CA ASP A 183 -11.87 -7.11 19.78
C ASP A 183 -12.53 -6.99 18.41
N ASN A 184 -12.56 -5.79 17.86
CA ASN A 184 -13.25 -5.55 16.60
C ASN A 184 -12.34 -5.87 15.41
N PRO A 185 -12.63 -6.92 14.63
CA PRO A 185 -11.76 -7.34 13.54
C PRO A 185 -11.75 -6.37 12.35
N LEU A 186 -12.66 -5.38 12.30
CA LEU A 186 -12.62 -4.28 11.31
C LEU A 186 -11.79 -3.08 11.77
N PHE A 187 -11.54 -2.97 13.08
CA PHE A 187 -10.77 -1.85 13.63
C PHE A 187 -9.29 -1.98 13.28
N GLN A 188 -8.72 -3.16 13.46
CA GLN A 188 -7.30 -3.45 13.26
C GLN A 188 -7.12 -4.97 13.06
N PHE A 189 -6.34 -5.38 12.05
CA PHE A 189 -5.79 -6.75 12.04
C PHE A 189 -4.60 -6.83 12.99
N ARG A 190 -4.53 -7.90 13.78
CA ARG A 190 -3.40 -8.25 14.65
C ARG A 190 -2.97 -9.69 14.40
N MET A 191 -1.67 -9.94 14.40
CA MET A 191 -1.10 -11.28 14.26
C MET A 191 -1.62 -12.19 15.38
N PRO A 192 -2.21 -13.35 15.05
CA PRO A 192 -2.82 -14.23 16.05
C PRO A 192 -1.79 -14.96 16.93
N THR A 193 -0.52 -14.97 16.50
CA THR A 193 0.61 -15.51 17.25
C THR A 193 1.19 -14.54 18.27
N ASP A 194 0.73 -13.27 18.26
CA ASP A 194 1.31 -12.13 18.99
C ASP A 194 2.82 -11.93 18.71
N ARG A 195 3.30 -12.49 17.59
CA ARG A 195 4.65 -12.27 17.08
C ARG A 195 4.61 -11.24 15.93
N PRO A 196 5.68 -10.47 15.73
CA PRO A 196 5.75 -9.55 14.60
C PRO A 196 5.56 -10.25 13.26
N MET A 197 4.99 -9.58 12.26
CA MET A 197 4.71 -10.14 10.92
C MET A 197 5.96 -10.71 10.23
N ARG A 198 7.16 -10.27 10.60
CA ARG A 198 8.42 -10.83 10.10
C ARG A 198 8.66 -12.28 10.51
N SER A 199 8.00 -12.78 11.56
CA SER A 199 8.05 -14.21 11.89
C SER A 199 7.47 -15.08 10.78
N GLU A 200 6.62 -14.48 9.94
CA GLU A 200 5.98 -15.10 8.78
C GLU A 200 6.50 -14.51 7.45
N GLY A 201 7.68 -13.86 7.48
CA GLY A 201 8.41 -13.43 6.28
C GLY A 201 8.17 -12.00 5.81
N VAL A 202 7.29 -11.21 6.46
CA VAL A 202 7.09 -9.81 6.05
C VAL A 202 8.33 -9.00 6.38
N GLY A 203 8.91 -8.35 5.37
CA GLY A 203 10.09 -7.50 5.56
C GLY A 203 11.37 -8.28 5.90
N THR A 204 11.42 -9.59 5.64
CA THR A 204 12.66 -10.40 5.64
C THR A 204 13.23 -10.48 4.22
N GLU A 205 14.56 -10.35 4.05
CA GLU A 205 15.21 -10.39 2.73
C GLU A 205 15.25 -11.79 2.10
N ASN A 206 15.31 -11.81 0.76
CA ASN A 206 16.04 -12.81 -0.01
C ASN A 206 17.37 -12.18 -0.53
N THR A 207 18.33 -11.98 0.39
CA THR A 207 19.79 -11.77 0.21
C THR A 207 20.36 -10.52 -0.54
N TRP A 208 21.13 -9.71 0.22
CA TRP A 208 22.34 -8.86 -0.09
C TRP A 208 22.17 -7.31 -0.16
N GLU A 209 22.31 -6.61 0.98
CA GLU A 209 22.11 -5.15 1.18
C GLU A 209 23.07 -4.15 0.48
N ASN A 210 22.51 -2.98 0.10
CA ASN A 210 23.15 -1.67 -0.08
C ASN A 210 22.59 -0.60 0.91
N ASP A 211 23.48 0.23 1.47
CA ASP A 211 23.27 1.05 2.68
C ASP A 211 22.67 2.47 2.48
N SER A 212 21.80 2.70 1.50
CA SER A 212 21.11 4.01 1.39
C SER A 212 19.69 4.05 1.93
N GLU A 213 19.11 2.90 2.26
CA GLU A 213 17.71 2.79 2.60
C GLU A 213 17.51 1.68 3.64
N GLN A 214 17.46 2.02 4.93
CA GLN A 214 16.72 1.18 5.87
C GLN A 214 15.28 1.13 5.35
N GLU A 215 14.97 0.10 4.59
CA GLU A 215 13.80 0.07 3.72
C GLU A 215 12.51 0.00 4.51
N ASP A 216 11.54 0.87 4.20
CA ASP A 216 10.25 1.01 4.88
C ASP A 216 9.53 -0.34 5.10
N TYR A 217 9.78 -1.36 4.25
CA TYR A 217 9.25 -2.72 4.38
C TYR A 217 9.75 -3.51 5.60
N LYS A 218 11.02 -3.35 5.99
CA LYS A 218 11.57 -3.99 7.20
C LYS A 218 10.85 -3.49 8.44
N ASN A 219 10.35 -2.26 8.41
CA ASN A 219 9.62 -1.66 9.52
C ASN A 219 8.25 -2.29 9.68
N PHE A 220 7.51 -2.52 8.60
CA PHE A 220 6.22 -3.24 8.67
C PHE A 220 6.38 -4.67 9.19
N GLY A 221 7.52 -5.32 8.96
CA GLY A 221 7.84 -6.62 9.56
C GLY A 221 7.87 -6.64 11.09
N ASN A 222 8.16 -5.50 11.74
CA ASN A 222 8.15 -5.37 13.20
C ASN A 222 6.74 -5.20 13.78
N ALA A 223 5.73 -4.93 12.95
CA ALA A 223 4.37 -4.76 13.42
C ALA A 223 3.73 -6.10 13.78
N ILE A 224 2.99 -6.13 14.89
CA ILE A 224 2.04 -7.15 15.30
C ILE A 224 0.64 -6.73 14.85
N GLY A 225 0.32 -5.43 14.94
CA GLY A 225 -0.95 -4.84 14.55
C GLY A 225 -0.81 -3.84 13.41
N THR A 226 -1.83 -3.77 12.57
CA THR A 226 -1.89 -2.79 11.46
C THR A 226 -2.06 -1.35 11.96
N SER A 227 -1.53 -0.37 11.22
CA SER A 227 -1.57 1.05 11.57
C SER A 227 -2.28 1.90 10.52
N ARG A 228 -3.00 2.93 10.96
CA ARG A 228 -3.59 4.03 10.16
C ARG A 228 -3.19 5.36 10.80
N TRP A 229 -2.47 6.20 10.08
CA TRP A 229 -2.02 7.51 10.57
C TRP A 229 -1.30 7.50 11.94
N PRO A 230 -0.26 6.68 12.13
CA PRO A 230 0.55 6.72 13.35
C PRO A 230 1.16 8.12 13.55
N ASP A 231 1.22 8.57 14.80
CA ASP A 231 1.91 9.80 15.16
C ASP A 231 3.42 9.69 14.89
N GLU A 232 4.12 10.82 14.80
CA GLU A 232 5.54 10.84 14.39
C GLU A 232 6.43 10.02 15.34
N GLU A 233 6.11 10.00 16.63
CA GLU A 233 6.81 9.19 17.63
C GLU A 233 6.55 7.69 17.46
N ASP A 234 5.32 7.34 17.09
CA ASP A 234 4.87 5.96 16.83
C ASP A 234 5.28 5.45 15.46
N GLN A 235 5.91 6.28 14.63
CA GLN A 235 6.50 5.87 13.36
C GLN A 235 7.89 5.28 13.56
N ASN A 236 8.50 5.37 14.74
CA ASN A 236 9.78 4.70 14.97
C ASN A 236 9.58 3.17 14.95
N PRO A 237 10.33 2.40 14.14
CA PRO A 237 10.18 0.94 14.03
C PRO A 237 10.39 0.15 15.33
N THR A 238 11.03 0.77 16.33
CA THR A 238 11.24 0.20 17.67
C THR A 238 10.23 0.70 18.70
N SER A 239 9.33 1.62 18.35
CA SER A 239 8.29 2.10 19.27
C SER A 239 7.24 1.02 19.52
N GLU A 240 6.74 0.98 20.75
CA GLU A 240 5.61 0.12 21.12
C GLU A 240 4.35 0.47 20.32
N GLY A 241 4.15 1.75 19.99
CA GLY A 241 3.08 2.21 19.12
C GLY A 241 3.15 1.60 17.72
N TRP A 242 4.33 1.63 17.07
CA TRP A 242 4.52 0.95 15.78
C TRP A 242 4.32 -0.56 15.89
N ARG A 243 4.94 -1.17 16.90
CA ARG A 243 4.91 -2.62 17.13
C ARG A 243 3.50 -3.14 17.32
N HIS A 244 2.66 -2.48 18.11
CA HIS A 244 1.29 -2.92 18.35
C HIS A 244 0.27 -2.28 17.40
N GLY A 245 0.71 -1.33 16.58
CA GLY A 245 -0.10 -0.62 15.59
C GLY A 245 -0.98 0.47 16.18
N VAL A 246 -1.05 1.62 15.48
CA VAL A 246 -1.82 2.81 15.88
C VAL A 246 -2.95 3.05 14.88
N VAL A 247 -4.17 3.22 15.36
CA VAL A 247 -5.35 3.50 14.51
C VAL A 247 -5.92 4.87 14.83
N ASN A 248 -5.59 5.87 14.01
CA ASN A 248 -6.10 7.23 14.15
C ASN A 248 -7.20 7.54 13.11
N ASN A 249 -8.42 7.05 13.39
CA ASN A 249 -9.58 7.24 12.52
C ASN A 249 -10.00 8.72 12.36
N ARG A 250 -9.60 9.61 13.28
CA ARG A 250 -9.87 11.05 13.14
C ARG A 250 -8.99 11.66 12.05
N LYS A 251 -7.68 11.34 12.03
CA LYS A 251 -6.78 11.80 10.96
C LYS A 251 -7.16 11.27 9.59
N VAL A 252 -7.68 10.03 9.51
CA VAL A 252 -8.30 9.52 8.27
C VAL A 252 -9.41 10.48 7.82
N ALA A 253 -10.38 10.78 8.69
CA ALA A 253 -11.45 11.71 8.34
C ALA A 253 -10.92 13.12 7.99
N ASP A 254 -9.93 13.64 8.70
CA ASP A 254 -9.33 14.94 8.39
C ASP A 254 -8.68 14.93 7.00
N ALA A 255 -8.00 13.86 6.59
CA ALA A 255 -7.40 13.72 5.26
C ALA A 255 -8.46 13.70 4.15
N PHE A 256 -9.52 12.90 4.31
CA PHE A 256 -10.64 12.87 3.38
C PHE A 256 -11.33 14.23 3.21
N ASN A 257 -11.31 15.05 4.27
CA ASN A 257 -11.98 16.34 4.32
C ASN A 257 -10.99 17.52 4.38
N ALA A 258 -9.73 17.36 3.93
CA ALA A 258 -8.74 18.45 3.97
C ALA A 258 -9.01 19.56 2.93
N HIS A 259 -9.83 19.27 1.91
CA HIS A 259 -10.02 20.11 0.73
C HIS A 259 -11.24 21.03 0.88
N GLU A 260 -11.08 22.18 1.56
CA GLU A 260 -12.19 23.14 1.80
C GLU A 260 -12.92 23.55 0.50
N GLY A 261 -12.17 23.65 -0.60
CA GLY A 261 -12.71 23.95 -1.93
C GLY A 261 -13.78 22.97 -2.41
N TYR A 262 -13.75 21.70 -1.98
CA TYR A 262 -14.72 20.67 -2.37
C TYR A 262 -15.75 20.39 -1.29
N ASN A 263 -15.38 20.48 0.00
CA ASN A 263 -16.27 20.07 1.08
C ASN A 263 -17.51 20.96 1.23
N ASP A 264 -18.69 20.38 1.05
CA ASP A 264 -19.93 20.89 1.59
C ASP A 264 -20.50 19.89 2.63
N LYS A 265 -21.70 20.14 3.17
CA LYS A 265 -22.29 19.27 4.21
C LYS A 265 -22.60 17.84 3.72
N ASN A 266 -22.57 17.60 2.40
CA ASN A 266 -23.05 16.36 1.79
C ASN A 266 -21.97 15.63 0.94
N HIS A 267 -20.97 16.34 0.38
CA HIS A 267 -20.00 15.75 -0.57
C HIS A 267 -18.57 16.31 -0.39
N GLY A 268 -17.57 15.43 -0.59
CA GLY A 268 -16.13 15.75 -0.57
C GLY A 268 -15.47 15.66 -1.96
N PRO A 269 -14.13 15.87 -2.06
CA PRO A 269 -13.39 15.86 -3.33
C PRO A 269 -13.52 14.54 -4.11
N ALA A 270 -13.58 13.43 -3.38
CA ALA A 270 -13.80 12.09 -3.89
C ALA A 270 -15.11 11.94 -4.70
N ALA A 271 -16.19 12.63 -4.31
CA ALA A 271 -17.47 12.58 -5.01
C ALA A 271 -17.32 13.11 -6.44
N GLU A 272 -16.71 14.29 -6.59
CA GLU A 272 -16.50 14.88 -7.91
C GLU A 272 -15.57 14.02 -8.79
N MET A 273 -14.53 13.41 -8.20
CA MET A 273 -13.64 12.49 -8.93
C MET A 273 -14.42 11.27 -9.47
N VAL A 274 -15.28 10.66 -8.64
CA VAL A 274 -16.15 9.55 -9.04
C VAL A 274 -17.19 9.98 -10.06
N PHE A 275 -17.76 11.17 -9.91
CA PHE A 275 -18.70 11.74 -10.87
C PHE A 275 -18.06 11.82 -12.26
N ARG A 276 -16.89 12.46 -12.37
CA ARG A 276 -16.18 12.55 -13.65
C ARG A 276 -15.82 11.18 -14.20
N LEU A 277 -15.31 10.27 -13.36
CA LEU A 277 -14.95 8.90 -13.77
C LEU A 277 -16.11 8.18 -14.46
N LEU A 278 -17.33 8.34 -13.95
CA LEU A 278 -18.51 7.63 -14.45
C LEU A 278 -19.25 8.37 -15.57
N THR A 279 -19.00 9.67 -15.77
CA THR A 279 -19.73 10.47 -16.78
C THR A 279 -18.89 10.93 -17.97
N VAL A 280 -17.55 11.02 -17.83
CA VAL A 280 -16.68 11.40 -18.95
C VAL A 280 -16.55 10.21 -19.91
N PRO A 281 -16.82 10.38 -21.21
CA PRO A 281 -16.64 9.30 -22.18
C PRO A 281 -15.16 8.87 -22.28
N MET A 282 -14.90 7.58 -22.06
CA MET A 282 -13.54 7.01 -22.16
C MET A 282 -13.55 5.54 -22.56
N ASP A 283 -12.42 5.02 -23.03
CA ASP A 283 -12.19 3.59 -23.30
C ASP A 283 -11.79 2.84 -22.02
N TYR A 284 -11.88 1.51 -22.04
CA TYR A 284 -11.51 0.67 -20.90
C TYR A 284 -10.07 0.90 -20.45
N THR A 285 -9.13 1.01 -21.38
CA THR A 285 -7.70 1.15 -21.06
C THR A 285 -7.39 2.48 -20.40
N THR A 286 -8.08 3.56 -20.79
CA THR A 286 -8.07 4.85 -20.09
C THR A 286 -8.69 4.74 -18.70
N PHE A 287 -9.86 4.09 -18.58
CA PHE A 287 -10.54 3.92 -17.30
C PHE A 287 -9.68 3.15 -16.28
N ALA A 288 -9.01 2.08 -16.71
CA ALA A 288 -8.53 1.03 -15.82
C ALA A 288 -7.25 1.34 -15.04
N SER A 289 -6.40 2.28 -15.50
CA SER A 289 -5.01 2.35 -15.04
C SER A 289 -4.48 3.78 -15.02
N THR A 290 -3.54 4.07 -14.12
CA THR A 290 -2.79 5.34 -14.16
C THR A 290 -1.84 5.43 -15.35
N ASN A 291 -1.49 4.29 -15.96
CA ASN A 291 -0.56 4.23 -17.08
C ASN A 291 -1.17 4.86 -18.35
N PRO A 292 -0.54 5.88 -18.95
CA PRO A 292 -1.07 6.52 -20.13
C PRO A 292 -1.20 5.55 -21.32
N THR A 293 -2.27 5.73 -22.09
CA THR A 293 -2.53 4.91 -23.27
C THR A 293 -1.58 5.20 -24.44
N SER A 294 -1.02 6.41 -24.48
CA SER A 294 0.05 6.81 -25.38
C SER A 294 0.81 8.01 -24.79
N LYS A 295 2.02 8.28 -25.29
CA LYS A 295 2.84 9.43 -24.83
C LYS A 295 2.17 10.78 -25.07
N ASP A 296 1.43 10.90 -26.17
CA ASP A 296 0.78 12.15 -26.59
C ASP A 296 -0.70 12.19 -26.21
N GLN A 297 -1.15 11.34 -25.26
CA GLN A 297 -2.55 11.25 -24.89
C GLN A 297 -3.13 12.62 -24.48
N ASN A 298 -4.40 12.81 -24.78
CA ASN A 298 -5.10 14.03 -24.43
C ASN A 298 -5.37 14.11 -22.92
N VAL A 299 -5.72 15.30 -22.44
CA VAL A 299 -5.89 15.56 -21.00
C VAL A 299 -7.08 14.84 -20.40
N GLU A 300 -8.17 14.69 -21.15
CA GLU A 300 -9.34 13.91 -20.75
C GLU A 300 -9.04 12.42 -20.55
N GLN A 301 -7.94 11.92 -21.12
CA GLN A 301 -7.47 10.54 -20.97
C GLN A 301 -6.56 10.35 -19.75
N ASP A 302 -6.33 11.39 -18.94
CA ASP A 302 -5.60 11.29 -17.67
C ASP A 302 -6.52 10.93 -16.49
N LEU A 303 -7.84 10.83 -16.72
CA LEU A 303 -8.85 10.43 -15.73
C LEU A 303 -9.02 8.90 -15.72
N ASN A 304 -8.76 8.27 -14.57
CA ASN A 304 -8.81 6.81 -14.43
C ASN A 304 -9.27 6.38 -13.01
N ILE A 305 -9.67 5.13 -12.82
CA ILE A 305 -10.10 4.64 -11.50
C ILE A 305 -8.92 4.46 -10.54
N GLU A 306 -7.74 4.12 -11.07
CA GLU A 306 -6.58 3.75 -10.26
C GLU A 306 -6.01 4.94 -9.48
N TYR A 307 -5.95 6.15 -10.04
CA TYR A 307 -5.48 7.32 -9.27
C TYR A 307 -6.45 7.68 -8.14
N ILE A 308 -7.75 7.49 -8.36
CA ILE A 308 -8.75 7.72 -7.31
C ILE A 308 -8.53 6.70 -6.19
N HIS A 309 -8.41 5.41 -6.53
CA HIS A 309 -8.02 4.34 -5.61
C HIS A 309 -6.74 4.69 -4.83
N ASN A 310 -5.69 5.17 -5.51
CA ASN A 310 -4.43 5.53 -4.88
C ASN A 310 -4.61 6.62 -3.83
N ASN A 311 -5.40 7.66 -4.12
CA ASN A 311 -5.72 8.70 -3.13
C ASN A 311 -6.40 8.13 -1.89
N ILE A 312 -7.29 7.14 -2.04
CA ILE A 312 -7.97 6.52 -0.90
C ILE A 312 -7.00 5.72 -0.03
N HIS A 313 -6.07 5.00 -0.64
CA HIS A 313 -4.96 4.36 0.08
C HIS A 313 -4.16 5.38 0.89
N GLY A 314 -3.76 6.49 0.25
CA GLY A 314 -3.03 7.57 0.89
C GLY A 314 -3.81 8.23 2.04
N TRP A 315 -5.06 8.64 1.82
CA TRP A 315 -5.90 9.28 2.83
C TRP A 315 -6.26 8.36 3.99
N THR A 316 -6.25 7.04 3.79
CA THR A 316 -6.54 6.06 4.85
C THR A 316 -5.30 5.69 5.66
N GLY A 317 -4.14 5.53 5.01
CA GLY A 317 -2.95 4.99 5.64
C GLY A 317 -1.86 5.99 5.97
N ASP A 318 -1.51 6.88 5.04
CA ASP A 318 -0.25 7.64 5.03
C ASP A 318 0.97 6.73 5.34
N ALA A 319 1.73 6.95 6.43
CA ALA A 319 2.79 6.03 6.88
C ALA A 319 2.29 4.65 7.35
N GLY A 320 0.98 4.48 7.55
CA GLY A 320 0.35 3.23 7.95
C GLY A 320 0.24 2.20 6.80
N HIS A 321 -0.34 1.05 7.12
CA HIS A 321 -0.37 -0.10 6.20
C HIS A 321 -1.14 0.22 4.91
N MET A 322 -2.35 0.81 5.01
CA MET A 322 -3.16 1.19 3.86
C MET A 322 -2.45 2.12 2.85
N GLY A 323 -1.43 2.87 3.26
CA GLY A 323 -0.69 3.78 2.38
C GLY A 323 0.43 3.10 1.58
N ASN A 324 0.71 1.82 1.84
CA ASN A 324 1.88 1.12 1.34
C ASN A 324 1.52 -0.18 0.62
N VAL A 325 1.78 -0.25 -0.70
CA VAL A 325 1.37 -1.35 -1.60
C VAL A 325 1.62 -2.75 -1.00
N PRO A 326 2.82 -3.09 -0.48
CA PRO A 326 3.09 -4.48 -0.12
C PRO A 326 2.36 -4.99 1.11
N VAL A 327 1.80 -4.09 1.93
CA VAL A 327 1.21 -4.41 3.23
C VAL A 327 -0.20 -3.85 3.42
N ALA A 328 -0.73 -3.11 2.44
CA ALA A 328 -2.05 -2.48 2.52
C ALA A 328 -3.18 -3.48 2.77
N SER A 329 -3.12 -4.65 2.15
CA SER A 329 -4.12 -5.72 2.27
C SER A 329 -4.23 -6.34 3.66
N PHE A 330 -3.24 -6.14 4.55
CA PHE A 330 -3.37 -6.57 5.94
C PHE A 330 -4.39 -5.73 6.71
N ASP A 331 -4.61 -4.47 6.33
CA ASP A 331 -5.65 -3.64 6.97
C ASP A 331 -7.05 -4.09 6.53
N PRO A 332 -7.98 -4.39 7.45
CA PRO A 332 -9.33 -4.85 7.10
C PRO A 332 -10.13 -3.90 6.19
N LEU A 333 -9.84 -2.59 6.20
CA LEU A 333 -10.51 -1.63 5.31
C LEU A 333 -10.15 -1.82 3.84
N PHE A 334 -9.04 -2.50 3.53
CA PHE A 334 -8.62 -2.82 2.17
C PHE A 334 -9.74 -3.50 1.38
N PHE A 335 -10.33 -4.55 1.92
CA PHE A 335 -11.35 -5.33 1.22
C PHE A 335 -12.66 -4.55 1.05
N LEU A 336 -13.00 -3.66 1.99
CA LEU A 336 -14.16 -2.76 1.86
C LEU A 336 -13.92 -1.66 0.80
N HIS A 337 -12.69 -1.14 0.73
CA HIS A 337 -12.26 -0.20 -0.29
C HIS A 337 -12.31 -0.83 -1.69
N HIS A 338 -11.67 -1.99 -1.88
CA HIS A 338 -11.66 -2.70 -3.16
C HIS A 338 -13.03 -3.24 -3.56
N CYS A 339 -13.93 -3.52 -2.61
CA CYS A 339 -15.34 -3.79 -2.90
C CYS A 339 -16.04 -2.57 -3.53
N ASN A 340 -15.72 -1.34 -3.11
CA ASN A 340 -16.23 -0.13 -3.77
C ASN A 340 -15.54 0.15 -5.13
N ILE A 341 -14.24 -0.14 -5.26
CA ILE A 341 -13.56 -0.08 -6.57
C ILE A 341 -14.23 -1.04 -7.57
N ASP A 342 -14.54 -2.26 -7.14
CA ASP A 342 -15.26 -3.22 -7.95
C ASP A 342 -16.68 -2.75 -8.31
N ARG A 343 -17.38 -2.08 -7.37
CA ARG A 343 -18.66 -1.42 -7.62
C ARG A 343 -18.55 -0.36 -8.72
N LEU A 344 -17.60 0.56 -8.60
CA LEU A 344 -17.39 1.63 -9.58
C LEU A 344 -17.06 1.05 -10.96
N PHE A 345 -16.24 -0.01 -11.00
CA PHE A 345 -15.95 -0.73 -12.23
C PHE A 345 -17.20 -1.38 -12.83
N ALA A 346 -18.02 -2.07 -12.04
CA ALA A 346 -19.27 -2.66 -12.51
C ALA A 346 -20.27 -1.61 -13.04
N ILE A 347 -20.36 -0.44 -12.40
CA ILE A 347 -21.20 0.67 -12.87
C ILE A 347 -20.66 1.20 -14.20
N TRP A 348 -19.35 1.43 -14.32
CA TRP A 348 -18.74 1.87 -15.57
C TRP A 348 -18.99 0.88 -16.71
N GLN A 349 -18.87 -0.44 -16.46
CA GLN A 349 -19.16 -1.49 -17.43
C GLN A 349 -20.63 -1.50 -17.87
N ALA A 350 -21.57 -1.24 -16.95
CA ALA A 350 -22.99 -1.16 -17.28
C ALA A 350 -23.34 0.04 -18.18
N LEU A 351 -22.58 1.15 -18.04
CA LEU A 351 -22.69 2.34 -18.89
C LEU A 351 -21.93 2.21 -20.21
N ASN A 352 -20.87 1.38 -20.24
CA ASN A 352 -19.98 1.21 -21.39
C ASN A 352 -19.85 -0.27 -21.79
N PRO A 353 -20.95 -0.96 -22.13
CA PRO A 353 -20.95 -2.42 -22.32
C PRO A 353 -20.04 -2.89 -23.45
N ASP A 354 -19.79 -2.08 -24.47
CA ASP A 354 -19.00 -2.45 -25.66
C ASP A 354 -17.50 -2.14 -25.53
N LYS A 355 -17.08 -1.44 -24.47
CA LYS A 355 -15.69 -0.99 -24.30
C LYS A 355 -14.93 -1.98 -23.42
N TRP A 356 -14.19 -2.89 -24.06
CA TRP A 356 -13.53 -3.98 -23.34
C TRP A 356 -12.19 -4.36 -23.95
N LEU A 357 -11.10 -4.16 -23.19
CA LEU A 357 -9.74 -4.61 -23.53
C LEU A 357 -9.28 -4.32 -24.97
N THR A 358 -9.77 -3.24 -25.56
CA THR A 358 -9.29 -2.69 -26.84
C THR A 358 -8.20 -1.65 -26.58
N ASN A 359 -7.34 -1.39 -27.57
CA ASN A 359 -6.30 -0.34 -27.49
C ASN A 359 -5.36 -0.50 -26.27
N ILE A 360 -4.93 -1.73 -25.99
CA ILE A 360 -3.99 -2.03 -24.89
C ILE A 360 -2.63 -1.39 -25.21
N PRO A 361 -2.08 -0.57 -24.30
CA PRO A 361 -0.77 0.06 -24.50
C PRO A 361 0.35 -0.98 -24.61
N ALA A 362 1.39 -0.67 -25.40
CA ALA A 362 2.45 -1.65 -25.70
C ALA A 362 3.20 -2.16 -24.45
N ASP A 363 3.38 -1.31 -23.44
CA ASP A 363 4.00 -1.66 -22.17
C ASP A 363 3.10 -2.52 -21.26
N ASN A 364 1.79 -2.54 -21.54
CA ASN A 364 0.74 -3.34 -20.92
C ASN A 364 0.31 -4.56 -21.74
N ALA A 365 0.91 -4.81 -22.89
CA ALA A 365 0.49 -5.87 -23.81
C ALA A 365 0.78 -7.29 -23.29
N THR A 366 1.66 -7.41 -22.29
CA THR A 366 2.05 -8.69 -21.68
C THR A 366 2.09 -8.61 -20.16
N ILE A 367 1.62 -9.67 -19.50
CA ILE A 367 1.86 -9.93 -18.08
C ILE A 367 2.82 -11.10 -17.92
N ARG A 368 3.63 -11.09 -16.87
CA ARG A 368 4.50 -12.20 -16.52
C ARG A 368 3.93 -12.93 -15.31
N ASP A 369 3.80 -14.25 -15.41
CA ASP A 369 3.26 -15.05 -14.33
C ASP A 369 4.30 -15.42 -13.27
N SER A 370 3.86 -16.09 -12.20
CA SER A 370 4.73 -16.49 -11.08
C SER A 370 5.79 -17.54 -11.46
N TYR A 371 5.71 -18.15 -12.64
CA TYR A 371 6.72 -19.07 -13.19
C TYR A 371 7.66 -18.38 -14.19
N GLY A 372 7.52 -17.06 -14.34
CA GLY A 372 8.33 -16.26 -15.23
C GLY A 372 7.94 -16.38 -16.71
N LYS A 373 6.76 -16.94 -17.03
CA LYS A 373 6.22 -17.02 -18.39
C LYS A 373 5.38 -15.79 -18.71
N ASP A 374 5.57 -15.25 -19.91
CA ASP A 374 4.77 -14.13 -20.41
C ASP A 374 3.46 -14.61 -21.05
N HIS A 375 2.39 -13.87 -20.79
CA HIS A 375 1.06 -14.04 -21.38
C HIS A 375 0.60 -12.75 -22.03
N ALA A 376 0.03 -12.85 -23.23
CA ALA A 376 -0.61 -11.71 -23.88
C ALA A 376 -1.84 -11.26 -23.08
N VAL A 377 -2.06 -9.95 -23.02
CA VAL A 377 -3.20 -9.36 -22.33
C VAL A 377 -4.42 -9.34 -23.25
N ASN A 378 -5.44 -10.10 -22.91
CA ASN A 378 -6.69 -10.29 -23.64
C ASN A 378 -7.75 -10.94 -22.73
N GLY A 379 -8.93 -11.27 -23.28
CA GLY A 379 -10.03 -11.89 -22.55
C GLY A 379 -9.72 -13.20 -21.80
N ASN A 380 -8.67 -13.92 -22.23
CA ASN A 380 -8.26 -15.23 -21.69
C ASN A 380 -7.00 -15.18 -20.82
N THR A 381 -6.48 -14.00 -20.52
CA THR A 381 -5.30 -13.84 -19.66
C THR A 381 -5.53 -14.50 -18.30
N PRO A 382 -4.64 -15.37 -17.80
CA PRO A 382 -4.83 -16.02 -16.51
C PRO A 382 -4.65 -15.01 -15.36
N LEU A 383 -5.66 -14.90 -14.49
CA LEU A 383 -5.65 -14.04 -13.31
C LEU A 383 -5.10 -14.82 -12.12
N GLN A 384 -3.78 -15.04 -12.09
CA GLN A 384 -3.13 -15.73 -10.97
C GLN A 384 -3.27 -14.93 -9.66
N PRO A 385 -3.40 -15.61 -8.49
CA PRO A 385 -3.44 -17.05 -8.30
C PRO A 385 -4.87 -17.64 -8.28
N PHE A 386 -5.87 -16.93 -8.80
CA PHE A 386 -7.28 -17.23 -8.55
C PHE A 386 -7.79 -18.40 -9.40
N ARG A 387 -7.93 -19.59 -8.79
CA ARG A 387 -8.48 -20.78 -9.44
C ARG A 387 -10.00 -20.71 -9.54
N ARG A 388 -10.55 -21.12 -10.67
CA ARG A 388 -12.01 -21.18 -10.90
C ARG A 388 -12.58 -22.58 -10.70
N ASP A 389 -11.77 -23.64 -10.81
CA ASP A 389 -12.22 -25.03 -10.81
C ASP A 389 -11.17 -26.00 -10.20
N ALA A 390 -11.55 -27.28 -10.11
CA ALA A 390 -10.77 -28.32 -9.41
C ALA A 390 -9.50 -28.70 -10.18
N GLU A 391 -9.56 -28.54 -11.49
CA GLU A 391 -8.52 -28.83 -12.46
C GLU A 391 -7.38 -27.81 -12.39
N GLY A 392 -7.62 -26.68 -11.73
CA GLY A 392 -6.63 -25.64 -11.50
C GLY A 392 -6.63 -24.56 -12.58
N ASP A 393 -7.69 -24.42 -13.39
CA ASP A 393 -7.76 -23.31 -14.32
C ASP A 393 -7.91 -21.98 -13.57
N TYR A 394 -7.29 -20.93 -14.11
CA TYR A 394 -7.42 -19.59 -13.55
C TYR A 394 -8.68 -18.89 -14.03
N TRP A 395 -9.21 -18.00 -13.21
CA TRP A 395 -10.13 -16.96 -13.67
C TRP A 395 -9.47 -16.13 -14.78
N THR A 396 -10.29 -15.63 -15.70
CA THR A 396 -9.85 -14.79 -16.82
C THR A 396 -10.65 -13.48 -16.86
N PRO A 397 -10.15 -12.42 -17.53
CA PRO A 397 -10.90 -11.20 -17.74
C PRO A 397 -12.32 -11.40 -18.23
N ASP A 398 -12.54 -12.24 -19.24
CA ASP A 398 -13.88 -12.51 -19.75
C ASP A 398 -14.74 -13.28 -18.75
N GLY A 399 -14.14 -14.21 -17.98
CA GLY A 399 -14.83 -14.97 -16.94
C GLY A 399 -15.33 -14.09 -15.78
N VAL A 400 -14.61 -13.02 -15.44
CA VAL A 400 -14.98 -12.10 -14.35
C VAL A 400 -15.62 -10.79 -14.84
N ARG A 401 -15.90 -10.66 -16.13
CA ARG A 401 -16.36 -9.39 -16.72
C ARG A 401 -17.67 -8.90 -16.12
N PHE A 402 -18.62 -9.77 -15.84
CA PHE A 402 -19.95 -9.37 -15.36
C PHE A 402 -20.22 -9.96 -13.97
N THR A 403 -20.47 -9.08 -12.99
CA THR A 403 -20.67 -9.48 -11.60
C THR A 403 -21.84 -10.44 -11.36
N PRO A 404 -22.97 -10.39 -12.10
CA PRO A 404 -24.02 -11.40 -11.94
C PRO A 404 -23.56 -12.82 -12.27
N ASN A 405 -22.57 -13.00 -13.14
CA ASN A 405 -21.98 -14.33 -13.41
C ASN A 405 -21.13 -14.84 -12.24
N LEU A 406 -20.74 -13.94 -11.33
CA LEU A 406 -19.99 -14.24 -10.11
C LEU A 406 -20.91 -14.35 -8.88
N GLY A 407 -22.23 -14.24 -9.05
CA GLY A 407 -23.19 -14.44 -7.97
C GLY A 407 -23.45 -13.23 -7.08
N TYR A 408 -23.07 -12.02 -7.54
CA TYR A 408 -23.37 -10.78 -6.84
C TYR A 408 -23.64 -9.60 -7.79
N ALA A 409 -24.29 -8.55 -7.28
CA ALA A 409 -24.43 -7.27 -7.96
C ALA A 409 -24.33 -6.11 -6.94
N TYR A 410 -24.58 -4.90 -7.40
CA TYR A 410 -24.59 -3.67 -6.61
C TYR A 410 -25.98 -3.02 -6.64
N PRO A 411 -26.33 -2.15 -5.67
CA PRO A 411 -27.65 -1.53 -5.57
C PRO A 411 -28.07 -0.76 -6.82
N GLU A 412 -27.11 -0.29 -7.61
CA GLU A 412 -27.32 0.44 -8.86
C GLU A 412 -27.66 -0.49 -10.04
N LEU A 413 -27.31 -1.78 -9.95
CA LEU A 413 -27.29 -2.71 -11.07
C LEU A 413 -28.28 -3.90 -10.99
N PRO A 414 -29.46 -3.83 -10.31
CA PRO A 414 -30.37 -4.97 -10.24
C PRO A 414 -31.18 -5.11 -11.54
N ARG A 415 -30.53 -5.64 -12.58
CA ARG A 415 -31.10 -5.82 -13.94
C ARG A 415 -32.37 -6.66 -13.96
N TRP A 416 -32.62 -7.47 -12.93
CA TRP A 416 -33.79 -8.35 -12.80
C TRP A 416 -35.06 -7.66 -12.29
N GLU A 417 -35.00 -6.40 -11.85
CA GLU A 417 -36.20 -5.72 -11.35
C GLU A 417 -37.25 -5.55 -12.44
N SER A 418 -38.52 -5.81 -12.08
CA SER A 418 -39.67 -5.75 -13.00
C SER A 418 -39.83 -4.39 -13.67
N LYS A 419 -39.42 -3.30 -13.00
CA LYS A 419 -39.46 -1.95 -13.57
C LYS A 419 -38.59 -1.79 -14.82
N TYR A 420 -37.60 -2.66 -15.02
CA TYR A 420 -36.74 -2.68 -16.21
C TYR A 420 -37.18 -3.71 -17.26
N ARG A 421 -38.29 -4.43 -17.04
CA ARG A 421 -38.78 -5.45 -17.95
C ARG A 421 -39.86 -4.88 -18.86
N GLN A 422 -39.71 -5.13 -20.15
CA GLN A 422 -40.75 -4.86 -21.14
C GLN A 422 -41.82 -5.97 -21.08
N GLU A 423 -42.96 -5.76 -21.76
CA GLU A 423 -44.07 -6.73 -21.80
C GLU A 423 -43.64 -8.10 -22.36
N ASP A 424 -42.65 -8.11 -23.26
CA ASP A 424 -42.05 -9.32 -23.84
C ASP A 424 -40.97 -9.98 -22.94
N GLY A 425 -40.73 -9.44 -21.75
CA GLY A 425 -39.73 -9.92 -20.80
C GLY A 425 -38.30 -9.45 -21.05
N THR A 426 -38.04 -8.69 -22.13
CA THR A 426 -36.70 -8.16 -22.42
C THR A 426 -36.34 -6.97 -21.51
N LEU A 427 -35.04 -6.69 -21.35
CA LEU A 427 -34.58 -5.54 -20.58
C LEU A 427 -34.77 -4.24 -21.37
N ASN A 428 -35.45 -3.27 -20.78
CA ASN A 428 -35.41 -1.88 -21.22
C ASN A 428 -34.05 -1.26 -20.85
N GLN A 429 -33.08 -1.38 -21.75
CA GLN A 429 -31.71 -0.92 -21.55
C GLN A 429 -31.64 0.60 -21.36
N ALA A 430 -32.47 1.38 -22.05
CA ALA A 430 -32.51 2.84 -21.93
C ALA A 430 -32.94 3.26 -20.52
N LEU A 431 -34.05 2.72 -20.02
CA LEU A 431 -34.54 3.00 -18.67
C LEU A 431 -33.54 2.54 -17.59
N PHE A 432 -32.85 1.41 -17.81
CA PHE A 432 -31.80 0.95 -16.91
C PHE A 432 -30.65 1.96 -16.82
N GLN A 433 -30.18 2.47 -17.97
CA GLN A 433 -29.12 3.49 -18.02
C GLN A 433 -29.57 4.84 -17.44
N GLU A 434 -30.80 5.29 -17.73
CA GLU A 434 -31.38 6.50 -17.14
C GLU A 434 -31.41 6.46 -15.61
N ASN A 435 -31.74 5.29 -15.03
CA ASN A 435 -31.73 5.12 -13.58
C ASN A 435 -30.31 5.14 -13.01
N ILE A 436 -29.33 4.50 -13.67
CA ILE A 436 -27.92 4.59 -13.26
C ILE A 436 -27.44 6.05 -13.30
N ASN A 437 -27.71 6.77 -14.40
CA ASN A 437 -27.36 8.19 -14.55
C ASN A 437 -28.02 9.04 -13.44
N THR A 438 -29.29 8.78 -13.13
CA THR A 438 -30.00 9.46 -12.04
C THR A 438 -29.31 9.26 -10.70
N ILE A 439 -28.87 8.03 -10.41
CA ILE A 439 -28.16 7.71 -9.17
C ILE A 439 -26.81 8.44 -9.12
N ILE A 440 -26.00 8.36 -10.18
CA ILE A 440 -24.67 9.01 -10.24
C ILE A 440 -24.79 10.52 -10.09
N ASN A 441 -25.68 11.15 -10.87
CA ASN A 441 -25.89 12.61 -10.84
C ASN A 441 -26.32 13.11 -9.46
N ARG A 442 -27.09 12.31 -8.70
CA ARG A 442 -27.57 12.68 -7.36
C ARG A 442 -26.57 12.37 -6.25
N LEU A 443 -25.78 11.31 -6.39
CA LEU A 443 -24.84 10.89 -5.33
C LEU A 443 -23.50 11.64 -5.41
N TYR A 444 -23.06 12.02 -6.61
CA TYR A 444 -21.67 12.42 -6.82
C TYR A 444 -21.52 13.76 -7.57
N GLY A 445 -22.57 14.29 -8.18
CA GLY A 445 -22.52 15.47 -9.07
C GLY A 445 -22.33 16.82 -8.35
N VAL A 446 -21.20 17.05 -7.68
CA VAL A 446 -20.93 18.30 -6.95
C VAL A 446 -20.93 19.51 -7.87
N SER A 447 -20.22 19.44 -9.00
CA SER A 447 -20.23 20.50 -10.02
C SER A 447 -21.62 20.79 -10.57
N ARG A 448 -22.40 19.72 -10.83
CA ARG A 448 -23.79 19.81 -11.27
C ARG A 448 -24.66 20.54 -10.25
N ASP A 449 -24.61 20.14 -8.99
CA ASP A 449 -25.43 20.69 -7.92
C ASP A 449 -25.07 22.15 -7.63
N LEU A 450 -23.78 22.51 -7.71
CA LEU A 450 -23.34 23.90 -7.64
C LEU A 450 -23.85 24.71 -8.84
N ALA A 451 -23.77 24.20 -10.06
CA ALA A 451 -24.25 24.91 -11.24
C ALA A 451 -25.76 25.15 -11.20
N LEU A 452 -26.54 24.12 -10.85
CA LEU A 452 -28.01 24.12 -10.87
C LEU A 452 -28.67 24.55 -9.55
N ASP A 453 -27.90 25.12 -8.61
CA ASP A 453 -28.42 25.55 -7.31
C ASP A 453 -29.55 26.60 -7.46
N PRO A 454 -30.80 26.28 -7.13
CA PRO A 454 -31.93 27.19 -7.35
C PRO A 454 -31.89 28.43 -6.44
N LYS A 455 -31.04 28.43 -5.40
CA LYS A 455 -30.93 29.54 -4.45
C LYS A 455 -29.92 30.60 -4.88
N THR A 456 -29.06 30.27 -5.83
CA THR A 456 -27.94 31.13 -6.23
C THR A 456 -27.99 31.34 -7.73
N PRO A 457 -28.10 32.60 -8.24
CA PRO A 457 -28.10 32.82 -9.68
C PRO A 457 -26.78 32.34 -10.31
N PRO A 458 -26.81 31.81 -11.56
CA PRO A 458 -25.61 31.42 -12.26
C PRO A 458 -24.63 32.60 -12.37
N PRO A 459 -23.34 32.41 -12.04
CA PRO A 459 -22.35 33.48 -12.18
C PRO A 459 -22.11 33.82 -13.66
N LYS A 460 -21.57 35.02 -13.92
CA LYS A 460 -21.15 35.40 -15.27
C LYS A 460 -20.17 34.35 -15.84
N GLY A 461 -20.36 33.96 -17.10
CA GLY A 461 -19.60 32.89 -17.76
C GLY A 461 -20.35 31.55 -17.82
N VAL A 462 -21.49 31.43 -17.14
CA VAL A 462 -22.41 30.29 -17.27
C VAL A 462 -23.56 30.67 -18.19
N GLU A 463 -23.93 29.77 -19.09
CA GLU A 463 -24.96 30.00 -20.10
C GLU A 463 -26.18 29.09 -19.88
N ALA A 464 -27.37 29.66 -19.99
CA ALA A 464 -28.59 28.86 -20.00
C ALA A 464 -28.73 28.10 -21.33
N ILE A 465 -29.09 26.83 -21.24
CA ILE A 465 -29.43 25.98 -22.39
C ILE A 465 -30.81 25.36 -22.14
N ASP A 466 -31.37 24.70 -23.16
CA ASP A 466 -32.63 23.98 -22.99
C ASP A 466 -32.49 22.88 -21.91
N GLY A 467 -33.31 22.95 -20.87
CA GLY A 467 -33.33 22.01 -19.75
C GLY A 467 -32.06 21.99 -18.87
N GLY A 468 -31.20 23.01 -18.91
CA GLY A 468 -29.95 23.00 -18.14
C GLY A 468 -29.04 24.22 -18.29
N LEU A 469 -27.77 24.02 -17.95
CA LEU A 469 -26.72 25.04 -18.02
C LEU A 469 -25.48 24.51 -18.75
N ARG A 470 -24.83 25.38 -19.53
CA ARG A 470 -23.48 25.18 -20.08
C ARG A 470 -22.46 25.97 -19.25
N VAL A 471 -21.40 25.30 -18.83
CA VAL A 471 -20.34 25.82 -17.97
C VAL A 471 -19.00 25.54 -18.63
N THR A 472 -18.10 26.53 -18.67
CA THR A 472 -16.68 26.24 -18.93
C THR A 472 -16.11 25.54 -17.71
N ASP A 473 -15.76 24.27 -17.89
CA ASP A 473 -15.19 23.42 -16.86
C ASP A 473 -13.66 23.50 -16.90
N PHE A 474 -13.02 23.53 -15.73
CA PHE A 474 -11.59 23.70 -15.57
C PHE A 474 -11.02 22.53 -14.78
N ALA A 475 -9.86 22.02 -15.22
CA ALA A 475 -9.18 20.93 -14.55
C ALA A 475 -7.66 20.98 -14.70
N PHE A 476 -6.98 20.22 -13.85
CA PHE A 476 -5.55 19.92 -13.96
C PHE A 476 -5.32 18.45 -14.28
N SER A 477 -4.58 18.18 -15.35
CA SER A 477 -3.93 16.90 -15.55
C SER A 477 -2.58 16.89 -14.84
N VAL A 478 -2.29 15.81 -14.13
CA VAL A 478 -1.02 15.58 -13.41
C VAL A 478 -0.36 14.36 -14.02
N ARG A 479 0.88 14.49 -14.49
CA ARG A 479 1.66 13.38 -15.06
C ARG A 479 3.04 13.33 -14.42
N PHE A 480 3.48 12.15 -13.99
CA PHE A 480 4.80 11.97 -13.37
C PHE A 480 5.33 10.56 -13.59
N LEU A 481 6.63 10.36 -13.44
CA LEU A 481 7.24 9.02 -13.45
C LEU A 481 6.83 8.23 -12.20
N LYS A 482 6.17 7.08 -12.40
CA LYS A 482 5.63 6.26 -11.29
C LYS A 482 6.71 5.82 -10.30
N TYR A 483 7.88 5.46 -10.84
CA TYR A 483 9.00 4.93 -10.05
C TYR A 483 10.08 5.97 -9.72
N ALA A 484 9.72 7.26 -9.75
CA ALA A 484 10.56 8.29 -9.15
C ALA A 484 10.85 7.98 -7.68
N PHE A 485 11.90 8.58 -7.13
CA PHE A 485 12.38 8.30 -5.75
C PHE A 485 12.59 6.81 -5.44
N GLY A 486 13.02 6.02 -6.42
CA GLY A 486 13.23 4.59 -6.24
C GLY A 486 11.94 3.78 -6.09
N GLY A 487 10.79 4.32 -6.51
CA GLY A 487 9.47 3.68 -6.37
C GLY A 487 8.76 3.98 -5.06
N ARG A 488 9.33 4.81 -4.18
CA ARG A 488 8.69 5.23 -2.93
C ARG A 488 7.44 6.07 -3.18
N PRO A 489 6.42 5.95 -2.33
CA PRO A 489 5.22 6.76 -2.44
C PRO A 489 5.49 8.24 -2.13
N PHE A 490 4.71 9.10 -2.77
CA PHE A 490 4.77 10.55 -2.58
C PHE A 490 3.43 11.19 -2.93
N TRP A 491 3.23 12.40 -2.43
CA TRP A 491 2.09 13.26 -2.72
C TRP A 491 2.50 14.36 -3.69
N VAL A 492 1.70 14.60 -4.72
CA VAL A 492 1.66 15.86 -5.46
C VAL A 492 0.45 16.64 -4.95
N LYS A 493 0.68 17.85 -4.46
CA LYS A 493 -0.37 18.70 -3.88
C LYS A 493 -0.55 19.96 -4.70
N LEU A 494 -1.79 20.28 -5.00
CA LEU A 494 -2.21 21.43 -5.80
C LEU A 494 -2.87 22.46 -4.89
N TYR A 495 -2.49 23.71 -5.08
CA TYR A 495 -2.91 24.82 -4.25
C TYR A 495 -3.41 26.00 -5.09
N LEU A 496 -4.33 26.78 -4.52
CA LEU A 496 -4.75 28.09 -5.01
C LEU A 496 -4.59 29.12 -3.90
N ALA A 497 -3.57 29.97 -4.02
CA ALA A 497 -3.25 31.03 -3.08
C ALA A 497 -4.43 32.00 -2.90
N GLN A 498 -4.96 32.11 -1.68
CA GLN A 498 -6.07 33.03 -1.37
C GLN A 498 -5.63 34.51 -1.38
N GLU A 499 -4.35 34.77 -1.13
CA GLU A 499 -3.73 36.10 -1.14
C GLU A 499 -2.61 36.19 -2.19
N ASP A 500 -2.33 37.39 -2.69
CA ASP A 500 -1.31 37.56 -3.75
C ASP A 500 0.09 37.36 -3.16
N GLY A 501 0.87 36.47 -3.76
CA GLY A 501 2.25 36.19 -3.33
C GLY A 501 2.39 35.49 -1.97
N VAL A 502 1.28 35.14 -1.31
CA VAL A 502 1.28 34.50 0.02
C VAL A 502 0.82 33.06 -0.11
N GLN A 503 1.66 32.12 0.34
CA GLN A 503 1.31 30.71 0.43
C GLN A 503 0.82 30.39 1.85
N THR A 504 -0.42 29.93 1.96
CA THR A 504 -1.03 29.43 3.19
C THR A 504 -1.50 28.00 2.94
N PRO A 505 -0.60 26.99 2.99
CA PRO A 505 -0.88 25.64 2.49
C PRO A 505 -2.14 24.98 3.05
N LEU A 506 -2.51 25.25 4.30
CA LEU A 506 -3.71 24.68 4.92
C LEU A 506 -5.00 25.15 4.23
N THR A 507 -5.11 26.44 3.92
CA THR A 507 -6.32 27.03 3.29
C THR A 507 -6.25 27.05 1.78
N ASP A 508 -5.04 26.97 1.21
CA ASP A 508 -4.82 27.00 -0.22
C ASP A 508 -4.99 25.63 -0.88
N LEU A 509 -4.97 24.53 -0.10
CA LEU A 509 -5.02 23.16 -0.64
C LEU A 509 -6.35 22.91 -1.36
N ILE A 510 -6.26 22.55 -2.63
CA ILE A 510 -7.45 22.23 -3.44
C ILE A 510 -7.49 20.76 -3.84
N ALA A 511 -6.35 20.11 -4.09
CA ALA A 511 -6.35 18.72 -4.47
C ALA A 511 -5.01 18.05 -4.18
N GLU A 512 -5.05 16.72 -4.15
CA GLU A 512 -3.92 15.86 -3.91
C GLU A 512 -3.91 14.69 -4.90
N VAL A 513 -2.72 14.24 -5.26
CA VAL A 513 -2.49 13.03 -6.04
C VAL A 513 -1.46 12.20 -5.33
N TYR A 514 -1.84 10.99 -4.91
CA TYR A 514 -0.96 10.04 -4.27
C TYR A 514 -0.36 9.07 -5.28
N ASN A 515 0.98 8.97 -5.30
CA ASN A 515 1.66 7.90 -6.01
C ASN A 515 1.69 6.64 -5.13
N PHE A 516 0.64 5.81 -5.22
CA PHE A 516 0.63 4.48 -4.60
C PHE A 516 1.55 3.55 -5.40
N SER A 517 2.79 3.44 -4.91
CA SER A 517 3.88 2.76 -5.60
C SER A 517 4.71 1.96 -4.60
N GLN A 518 5.49 1.04 -5.13
CA GLN A 518 6.50 0.27 -4.43
C GLN A 518 7.82 0.31 -5.19
N LYS A 519 8.91 -0.01 -4.50
CA LYS A 519 10.20 -0.30 -5.13
C LYS A 519 10.05 -1.36 -6.23
N PRO A 520 10.60 -1.11 -7.43
CA PRO A 520 10.60 -2.11 -8.50
C PRO A 520 11.51 -3.29 -8.23
N GLU A 521 12.71 -2.98 -7.71
CA GLU A 521 13.75 -3.94 -7.39
C GLU A 521 14.16 -3.78 -5.93
N LEU A 522 14.57 -4.91 -5.36
CA LEU A 522 15.30 -5.01 -4.10
C LEU A 522 16.59 -5.76 -4.40
N ASP A 523 17.74 -5.14 -4.14
CA ASP A 523 19.08 -5.72 -4.38
C ASP A 523 19.31 -6.26 -5.81
N GLY A 524 18.74 -5.57 -6.81
CA GLY A 524 18.83 -5.94 -8.24
C GLY A 524 17.92 -7.11 -8.65
N LEU A 525 17.06 -7.58 -7.75
CA LEU A 525 16.02 -8.57 -8.02
C LEU A 525 14.64 -7.89 -8.08
N SER A 526 13.85 -8.20 -9.09
CA SER A 526 12.47 -7.71 -9.25
C SER A 526 11.58 -8.18 -8.10
N VAL A 527 10.99 -7.24 -7.36
CA VAL A 527 10.07 -7.53 -6.22
C VAL A 527 8.60 -7.26 -6.54
N CYS A 528 8.31 -6.93 -7.79
CA CYS A 528 6.98 -6.69 -8.29
C CYS A 528 6.89 -7.20 -9.74
N GLY A 529 5.85 -7.97 -10.07
CA GLY A 529 5.74 -8.68 -11.34
C GLY A 529 5.84 -7.79 -12.59
N ASN A 530 5.45 -6.52 -12.50
CA ASN A 530 5.54 -5.55 -13.60
C ASN A 530 6.38 -4.30 -13.31
N CYS A 531 6.76 -4.04 -12.05
CA CYS A 531 7.35 -2.74 -11.69
C CYS A 531 8.75 -2.54 -12.27
N THR A 532 9.62 -3.55 -12.27
CA THR A 532 10.98 -3.45 -12.85
C THR A 532 10.94 -3.12 -14.34
N LYS A 533 10.04 -3.79 -15.07
CA LYS A 533 9.77 -3.49 -16.48
C LYS A 533 9.28 -2.04 -16.61
N GLY A 534 8.34 -1.63 -15.77
CA GLY A 534 7.82 -0.27 -15.77
C GLY A 534 8.87 0.81 -15.47
N GLN A 535 9.79 0.58 -14.53
CA GLN A 535 10.88 1.50 -14.23
C GLN A 535 11.85 1.63 -15.41
N THR A 536 12.22 0.50 -16.00
CA THR A 536 13.09 0.46 -17.19
C THR A 536 12.45 1.20 -18.36
N LEU A 537 11.14 1.04 -18.53
CA LEU A 537 10.36 1.73 -19.57
C LEU A 537 10.02 3.19 -19.22
N ARG A 538 10.36 3.65 -18.01
CA ARG A 538 10.06 5.00 -17.49
C ARG A 538 8.57 5.33 -17.59
N ILE A 539 7.70 4.41 -17.18
CA ILE A 539 6.26 4.61 -17.29
C ILE A 539 5.82 5.82 -16.46
N GLN A 540 4.91 6.60 -17.05
CA GLN A 540 4.26 7.69 -16.36
C GLN A 540 2.98 7.18 -15.65
N SER A 541 2.53 7.95 -14.67
CA SER A 541 1.22 7.83 -14.05
C SER A 541 0.48 9.14 -14.24
N THR A 542 -0.84 9.04 -14.44
CA THR A 542 -1.71 10.17 -14.78
C THR A 542 -2.87 10.29 -13.80
N ALA A 543 -3.28 11.53 -13.57
CA ALA A 543 -4.46 11.89 -12.78
C ALA A 543 -5.13 13.13 -13.37
N TYR A 544 -6.45 13.27 -13.16
CA TYR A 544 -7.26 14.39 -13.63
C TYR A 544 -8.06 14.99 -12.48
N ILE A 545 -7.86 16.29 -12.24
CA ILE A 545 -8.39 17.00 -11.06
C ILE A 545 -9.33 18.12 -11.52
N PRO A 546 -10.65 17.93 -11.45
CA PRO A 546 -11.64 18.94 -11.84
C PRO A 546 -11.78 20.03 -10.79
N ILE A 547 -11.37 21.27 -11.05
CA ILE A 547 -11.35 22.37 -10.06
C ILE A 547 -12.59 23.28 -10.11
N THR A 548 -13.50 23.07 -11.06
CA THR A 548 -14.73 23.87 -11.22
C THR A 548 -15.54 24.02 -9.91
N PRO A 549 -15.74 22.98 -9.07
CA PRO A 549 -16.41 23.15 -7.79
C PRO A 549 -15.75 24.19 -6.87
N VAL A 550 -14.42 24.20 -6.83
CA VAL A 550 -13.63 25.17 -6.05
C VAL A 550 -13.86 26.59 -6.57
N LEU A 551 -13.83 26.77 -7.89
CA LEU A 551 -14.04 28.07 -8.53
C LEU A 551 -15.44 28.63 -8.24
N TYR A 552 -16.49 27.80 -8.28
CA TYR A 552 -17.84 28.21 -7.89
C TYR A 552 -17.90 28.74 -6.46
N LYS A 553 -17.25 28.05 -5.51
CA LYS A 553 -17.22 28.51 -4.11
C LYS A 553 -16.44 29.82 -3.96
N LEU A 554 -15.32 29.98 -4.67
CA LEU A 554 -14.56 31.23 -4.68
C LEU A 554 -15.40 32.40 -5.18
N VAL A 555 -16.07 32.26 -6.34
CA VAL A 555 -16.98 33.28 -6.88
C VAL A 555 -18.09 33.64 -5.88
N ARG A 556 -18.74 32.63 -5.28
CA ARG A 556 -19.83 32.84 -4.33
C ARG A 556 -19.38 33.48 -3.01
N SER A 557 -18.16 33.23 -2.58
CA SER A 557 -17.58 33.85 -1.39
C SER A 557 -17.22 35.32 -1.58
N GLY A 558 -17.23 35.82 -2.82
CA GLY A 558 -16.82 37.19 -3.15
C GLY A 558 -15.32 37.44 -3.01
N ARG A 559 -14.50 36.40 -2.81
CA ARG A 559 -13.05 36.50 -2.66
C ARG A 559 -12.37 36.50 -4.04
N LYS A 560 -12.04 37.69 -4.55
CA LYS A 560 -11.09 37.97 -5.65
C LYS A 560 -11.30 37.29 -7.03
N LEU A 561 -12.24 36.36 -7.19
CA LEU A 561 -12.73 35.85 -8.46
C LEU A 561 -14.19 36.31 -8.62
N THR A 562 -14.48 37.02 -9.71
CA THR A 562 -15.78 37.70 -9.91
C THR A 562 -16.66 37.01 -10.94
N SER A 563 -16.08 36.22 -11.83
CA SER A 563 -16.81 35.43 -12.83
C SER A 563 -16.15 34.07 -13.10
N LEU A 564 -16.88 33.19 -13.78
CA LEU A 564 -16.36 31.93 -14.34
C LEU A 564 -16.05 32.04 -15.83
N THR A 565 -15.84 33.26 -16.35
CA THR A 565 -15.39 33.41 -17.73
C THR A 565 -13.99 32.84 -17.90
N ARG A 566 -13.73 32.20 -19.05
CA ARG A 566 -12.44 31.56 -19.36
C ARG A 566 -11.23 32.45 -19.10
N ASP A 567 -11.23 33.66 -19.66
CA ASP A 567 -10.09 34.58 -19.54
C ASP A 567 -9.80 35.00 -18.09
N GLU A 568 -10.85 35.26 -17.31
CA GLU A 568 -10.70 35.66 -15.91
C GLU A 568 -10.18 34.52 -15.04
N VAL A 569 -10.73 33.31 -15.21
CA VAL A 569 -10.29 32.12 -14.46
C VAL A 569 -8.85 31.77 -14.82
N LEU A 570 -8.48 31.79 -16.11
CA LEU A 570 -7.10 31.52 -16.53
C LEU A 570 -6.12 32.58 -15.98
N ALA A 571 -6.51 33.86 -15.96
CA ALA A 571 -5.70 34.90 -15.35
C ALA A 571 -5.54 34.67 -13.83
N TYR A 572 -6.62 34.30 -13.15
CA TYR A 572 -6.61 33.98 -11.72
C TYR A 572 -5.68 32.80 -11.40
N ILE A 573 -5.82 31.70 -12.12
CA ILE A 573 -5.02 30.49 -11.91
C ILE A 573 -3.53 30.77 -12.17
N ARG A 574 -3.18 31.50 -13.25
CA ARG A 574 -1.77 31.83 -13.54
C ARG A 574 -1.09 32.63 -12.42
N LYS A 575 -1.83 33.48 -11.71
CA LYS A 575 -1.31 34.30 -10.61
C LYS A 575 -1.28 33.55 -9.27
N ARG A 576 -2.12 32.52 -9.08
CA ARG A 576 -2.39 31.95 -7.75
C ARG A 576 -2.18 30.45 -7.61
N ALA A 577 -2.13 29.70 -8.70
CA ALA A 577 -1.88 28.27 -8.61
C ALA A 577 -0.41 27.98 -8.36
N TYR A 578 -0.18 27.08 -7.42
CA TYR A 578 1.12 26.49 -7.18
C TYR A 578 0.95 25.03 -6.76
N TRP A 579 2.03 24.27 -6.85
CA TRP A 579 2.06 22.87 -6.41
C TRP A 579 3.35 22.54 -5.69
N ARG A 580 3.29 21.50 -4.87
CA ARG A 580 4.42 20.98 -4.11
C ARG A 580 4.39 19.45 -4.09
N VAL A 581 5.57 18.85 -4.03
CA VAL A 581 5.74 17.41 -3.90
C VAL A 581 6.20 17.11 -2.49
N PHE A 582 5.60 16.12 -1.84
CA PHE A 582 5.98 15.67 -0.52
C PHE A 582 6.26 14.19 -0.58
N LYS A 583 7.40 13.74 -0.04
CA LYS A 583 7.56 12.31 0.21
C LYS A 583 6.50 11.91 1.23
N ALA A 584 5.85 10.75 1.03
CA ALA A 584 5.01 10.17 2.07
C ALA A 584 5.86 10.08 3.35
N SER A 585 5.24 10.32 4.51
CA SER A 585 5.95 10.55 5.77
C SER A 585 7.08 9.55 5.99
N ASN A 586 8.31 10.06 6.01
CA ASN A 586 9.47 9.29 6.43
C ASN A 586 9.41 9.18 7.96
N LEU A 587 9.71 7.99 8.47
CA LEU A 587 9.72 7.61 9.89
C LEU A 587 10.80 8.34 10.75
N ARG A 588 11.20 9.59 10.42
CA ARG A 588 12.15 10.39 11.22
C ARG A 588 11.95 11.93 11.15
N ARG A 589 11.65 12.48 12.33
CA ARG A 589 12.06 13.77 12.94
C ARG A 589 11.67 15.11 12.27
N ARG A 590 10.83 15.88 13.00
CA ARG A 590 10.55 17.34 13.09
C ARG A 590 9.11 17.77 12.69
N PRO A 591 8.58 18.86 13.31
CA PRO A 591 7.19 19.01 13.75
C PRO A 591 6.19 19.22 12.60
N PRO A 592 4.89 19.04 12.85
CA PRO A 592 3.89 18.82 11.81
C PRO A 592 3.64 20.07 10.96
N SER A 593 3.93 19.97 9.67
CA SER A 593 3.26 20.78 8.64
C SER A 593 2.45 19.86 7.73
N VAL A 594 1.31 19.40 8.25
CA VAL A 594 0.21 18.70 7.58
C VAL A 594 0.55 17.43 6.77
N HIS A 595 1.62 17.28 5.96
CA HIS A 595 1.86 16.08 5.15
C HIS A 595 3.30 15.89 4.62
N GLY A 596 4.17 15.24 5.39
CA GLY A 596 5.48 14.79 4.90
C GLY A 596 6.50 15.90 4.63
N LYS A 597 7.71 15.52 4.22
CA LYS A 597 8.80 16.47 3.91
C LYS A 597 8.64 16.97 2.47
N GLU A 598 8.48 18.27 2.29
CA GLU A 598 8.49 18.90 0.98
C GLU A 598 9.81 18.58 0.25
N VAL A 599 9.69 18.13 -0.99
CA VAL A 599 10.81 17.75 -1.83
C VAL A 599 11.42 19.00 -2.44
N PRO A 600 12.75 19.23 -2.32
CA PRO A 600 13.39 20.38 -2.94
C PRO A 600 13.38 20.27 -4.46
N ARG A 601 13.36 21.41 -5.14
CA ARG A 601 13.28 21.54 -6.60
C ARG A 601 14.17 20.57 -7.39
N TYR A 602 15.45 20.43 -7.03
CA TYR A 602 16.40 19.58 -7.76
C TYR A 602 16.06 18.07 -7.69
N GLU A 603 15.26 17.65 -6.71
CA GLU A 603 14.72 16.29 -6.64
C GLU A 603 13.40 16.17 -7.41
N VAL A 604 12.57 17.22 -7.38
CA VAL A 604 11.32 17.29 -8.16
C VAL A 604 11.59 17.20 -9.67
N GLU A 605 12.68 17.80 -10.17
CA GLU A 605 13.08 17.72 -11.57
C GLU A 605 13.26 16.26 -12.06
N LYS A 606 13.48 15.31 -11.14
CA LYS A 606 13.59 13.87 -11.46
C LYS A 606 12.25 13.18 -11.72
N LEU A 607 11.12 13.83 -11.40
CA LEU A 607 9.77 13.27 -11.59
C LEU A 607 9.27 13.45 -13.01
N GLU A 608 9.89 14.37 -13.77
CA GLU A 608 9.35 14.86 -15.05
C GLU A 608 7.88 15.27 -14.88
N LEU A 609 7.60 15.96 -13.77
CA LEU A 609 6.24 16.32 -13.39
C LEU A 609 5.67 17.35 -14.36
N GLU A 610 4.53 17.01 -14.96
CA GLU A 610 3.73 17.90 -15.79
C GLU A 610 2.40 18.18 -15.08
N ILE A 611 2.09 19.47 -14.89
CA ILE A 611 0.79 19.92 -14.37
C ILE A 611 0.14 20.78 -15.45
N ILE A 612 -0.75 20.16 -16.22
CA ILE A 612 -1.33 20.74 -17.45
C ILE A 612 -2.73 21.24 -17.12
N GLY A 613 -2.98 22.52 -17.35
CA GLY A 613 -4.32 23.08 -17.25
C GLY A 613 -5.18 22.67 -18.44
N SER A 614 -6.49 22.51 -18.24
CA SER A 614 -7.42 22.22 -19.32
C SER A 614 -8.78 22.88 -19.10
N THR A 615 -9.47 23.13 -20.21
CA THR A 615 -10.87 23.53 -20.22
C THR A 615 -11.72 22.61 -21.09
N ASN A 616 -13.01 22.54 -20.83
CA ASN A 616 -14.01 21.96 -21.72
C ASN A 616 -15.37 22.65 -21.54
N ASP A 617 -16.28 22.45 -22.48
CA ASP A 617 -17.67 22.85 -22.36
C ASP A 617 -18.47 21.71 -21.70
N THR A 618 -18.82 21.89 -20.43
CA THR A 618 -19.67 20.94 -19.71
C THR A 618 -21.13 21.40 -19.77
N LYS A 619 -22.05 20.49 -20.08
CA LYS A 619 -23.51 20.72 -19.98
C LYS A 619 -24.07 19.92 -18.80
N HIS A 620 -24.76 20.61 -17.91
CA HIS A 620 -25.50 20.01 -16.79
C HIS A 620 -27.00 20.17 -17.01
N PHE A 621 -27.77 19.10 -16.80
CA PHE A 621 -29.22 19.09 -17.03
C PHE A 621 -30.01 19.02 -15.71
N GLU A 622 -31.14 19.74 -15.68
CA GLU A 622 -32.07 19.73 -14.55
C GLU A 622 -32.63 18.32 -14.30
N ASN A 623 -32.96 17.60 -15.38
CA ASN A 623 -33.35 16.20 -15.30
C ASN A 623 -32.12 15.32 -14.99
N PRO A 624 -32.04 14.67 -13.80
CA PRO A 624 -30.90 13.85 -13.43
C PRO A 624 -30.79 12.55 -14.23
N ALA A 625 -31.80 12.14 -15.00
CA ALA A 625 -31.69 10.98 -15.89
C ALA A 625 -30.80 11.24 -17.11
N ILE A 626 -30.60 12.51 -17.47
CA ILE A 626 -29.76 12.92 -18.59
C ILE A 626 -28.32 13.04 -18.08
N PRO A 627 -27.35 12.28 -18.65
CA PRO A 627 -25.95 12.42 -18.26
C PRO A 627 -25.41 13.78 -18.70
N PRO A 628 -24.43 14.36 -17.97
CA PRO A 628 -23.74 15.56 -18.45
C PRO A 628 -23.02 15.27 -19.77
N SER A 629 -22.84 16.31 -20.59
CA SER A 629 -21.96 16.23 -21.76
C SER A 629 -20.69 17.03 -21.55
N PHE A 630 -19.61 16.57 -22.16
CA PHE A 630 -18.28 17.17 -22.10
C PHE A 630 -17.76 17.32 -23.52
N GLU A 631 -17.61 18.56 -23.97
CA GLU A 631 -17.28 18.87 -25.36
C GLU A 631 -16.07 19.82 -25.41
N ASN A 632 -15.36 19.84 -26.54
CA ASN A 632 -14.32 20.84 -26.81
C ASN A 632 -13.19 20.88 -25.75
N PHE A 633 -12.67 19.72 -25.32
CA PHE A 633 -11.50 19.69 -24.46
C PHE A 633 -10.32 20.44 -25.10
N GLN A 634 -9.76 21.39 -24.36
CA GLN A 634 -8.62 22.19 -24.77
C GLN A 634 -7.54 22.13 -23.71
N LYS A 635 -6.32 21.81 -24.13
CA LYS A 635 -5.13 22.05 -23.31
C LYS A 635 -4.97 23.56 -23.19
N GLU A 636 -4.90 24.03 -21.95
CA GLU A 636 -4.52 25.40 -21.66
C GLU A 636 -3.00 25.48 -21.48
N PRO A 637 -2.36 26.61 -21.81
CA PRO A 637 -0.93 26.79 -21.56
C PRO A 637 -0.60 26.42 -20.12
N THR A 638 0.44 25.61 -19.89
CA THR A 638 0.82 25.07 -18.57
C THR A 638 0.78 26.15 -17.49
N ILE A 639 -0.27 26.15 -16.65
CA ILE A 639 -0.58 27.25 -15.73
C ILE A 639 0.14 27.15 -14.37
N SER A 640 1.15 26.30 -14.25
CA SER A 640 1.62 25.78 -12.95
C SER A 640 3.14 25.88 -12.68
N GLY A 641 3.95 26.45 -13.57
CA GLY A 641 5.35 26.83 -13.28
C GLY A 641 6.47 25.90 -13.74
N GLY A 642 6.19 24.66 -14.14
CA GLY A 642 7.27 23.67 -14.31
C GLY A 642 7.93 23.35 -12.98
N ALA A 643 9.18 22.89 -12.95
CA ALA A 643 9.80 22.30 -11.75
C ALA A 643 9.91 23.19 -10.50
N ASP A 644 9.74 24.52 -10.63
CA ASP A 644 9.71 25.46 -9.51
C ASP A 644 8.31 25.65 -8.90
N GLY A 645 7.30 24.97 -9.43
CA GLY A 645 6.02 24.78 -8.76
C GLY A 645 5.01 25.91 -8.89
N ALA A 646 5.30 27.02 -9.57
CA ALA A 646 4.33 28.09 -9.82
C ALA A 646 4.71 28.96 -11.03
N LEU A 647 3.73 29.52 -11.75
CA LEU A 647 4.04 30.53 -12.79
C LEU A 647 4.40 31.88 -12.17
N ASP A 648 3.72 32.27 -11.10
CA ASP A 648 4.00 33.48 -10.36
C ASP A 648 5.37 33.39 -9.68
N PRO A 649 6.32 34.29 -9.97
CA PRO A 649 7.61 34.34 -9.32
C PRO A 649 7.56 34.36 -7.79
N GLU A 650 6.53 34.96 -7.19
CA GLU A 650 6.35 35.07 -5.74
C GLU A 650 5.95 33.73 -5.09
N LEU A 651 5.42 32.79 -5.88
CA LEU A 651 4.96 31.47 -5.43
C LEU A 651 5.93 30.33 -5.76
N LYS A 652 7.06 30.63 -6.41
CA LYS A 652 8.06 29.63 -6.81
C LYS A 652 8.81 29.05 -5.62
N GLN A 653 9.14 27.77 -5.70
CA GLN A 653 10.00 27.11 -4.74
C GLN A 653 11.43 27.67 -4.82
N PRO A 654 12.10 27.95 -3.67
CA PRO A 654 13.47 28.44 -3.68
C PRO A 654 14.44 27.41 -4.28
N LYS A 655 15.46 27.91 -4.98
CA LYS A 655 16.55 27.07 -5.47
C LYS A 655 17.49 26.73 -4.30
N ILE A 656 17.64 25.44 -4.02
CA ILE A 656 18.57 24.88 -3.04
C ILE A 656 19.56 24.01 -3.81
N ASP A 657 20.86 24.15 -3.56
CA ASP A 657 21.87 23.32 -4.22
C ASP A 657 21.85 21.89 -3.64
N PRO A 658 22.05 20.85 -4.46
CA PRO A 658 22.08 19.48 -3.99
C PRO A 658 23.28 19.28 -3.03
N PRO A 659 23.08 18.63 -1.87
CA PRO A 659 24.17 18.35 -0.95
C PRO A 659 25.19 17.40 -1.61
N ALA A 660 26.47 17.52 -1.20
CA ALA A 660 27.51 16.62 -1.69
C ALA A 660 27.16 15.15 -1.36
N PRO A 661 27.40 14.21 -2.29
CA PRO A 661 27.08 12.80 -2.08
C PRO A 661 27.88 12.24 -0.90
N ARG A 662 27.19 11.55 0.02
CA ARG A 662 27.85 10.86 1.15
C ARG A 662 28.66 9.67 0.61
N PRO A 663 29.89 9.44 1.07
CA PRO A 663 30.65 8.25 0.70
C PRO A 663 29.97 6.98 1.26
N LYS A 664 29.80 5.96 0.41
CA LYS A 664 29.23 4.66 0.80
C LYS A 664 30.20 3.94 1.76
N ARG A 665 29.68 3.37 2.84
CA ARG A 665 30.44 2.58 3.82
C ARG A 665 29.95 1.12 3.77
N PRO A 666 30.82 0.11 3.95
CA PRO A 666 30.39 -1.27 3.76
C PRO A 666 29.81 -1.95 5.02
N ARG A 667 28.72 -2.70 4.84
CA ARG A 667 27.95 -3.45 5.83
C ARG A 667 27.50 -4.81 5.24
N ALA A 668 27.26 -5.83 6.08
CA ALA A 668 26.67 -7.12 5.68
C ALA A 668 26.13 -7.94 6.87
N ASN A 669 25.17 -8.85 6.64
CA ASN A 669 24.71 -9.83 7.62
C ASN A 669 25.60 -11.08 7.60
N LEU A 670 25.98 -11.57 8.77
CA LEU A 670 26.82 -12.73 9.00
C LEU A 670 25.98 -13.79 9.73
N PRO A 671 25.39 -14.75 9.01
CA PRO A 671 24.62 -15.83 9.64
C PRO A 671 25.53 -16.78 10.41
N LEU A 672 24.97 -17.50 11.37
CA LEU A 672 25.64 -18.57 12.10
C LEU A 672 26.09 -19.65 11.11
N HIS A 673 27.31 -20.14 11.30
CA HIS A 673 28.06 -20.98 10.35
C HIS A 673 28.44 -20.28 9.03
N GLY A 674 28.25 -18.96 8.95
CA GLY A 674 28.55 -18.14 7.79
C GLY A 674 29.95 -17.53 7.78
N SER A 675 30.33 -17.01 6.61
CA SER A 675 31.53 -16.19 6.45
C SER A 675 31.31 -15.09 5.41
N LEU A 676 31.92 -13.94 5.64
CA LEU A 676 31.86 -12.76 4.77
C LEU A 676 33.26 -12.32 4.40
N ARG A 677 33.48 -11.99 3.13
CA ARG A 677 34.66 -11.23 2.70
C ARG A 677 34.39 -9.73 2.87
N PHE A 678 35.38 -9.01 3.38
CA PHE A 678 35.28 -7.55 3.42
C PHE A 678 35.37 -7.00 1.99
N PRO A 679 34.48 -6.07 1.59
CA PRO A 679 34.43 -5.54 0.22
C PRO A 679 35.58 -4.57 -0.09
N GLN A 680 36.31 -4.15 0.93
CA GLN A 680 37.53 -3.36 0.84
C GLN A 680 38.58 -3.92 1.80
N THR A 681 39.86 -3.77 1.46
CA THR A 681 40.96 -4.09 2.37
C THR A 681 40.90 -3.17 3.58
N LEU A 682 40.67 -3.75 4.76
CA LEU A 682 40.77 -3.01 6.03
C LEU A 682 42.24 -2.75 6.36
N LYS A 683 42.54 -1.53 6.79
CA LYS A 683 43.89 -1.06 7.14
C LYS A 683 43.94 -0.67 8.62
N ALA A 684 45.13 -0.34 9.11
CA ALA A 684 45.26 0.33 10.41
C ALA A 684 44.31 1.53 10.49
N ASP A 685 43.73 1.73 11.67
CA ASP A 685 42.60 2.60 12.04
C ASP A 685 41.20 2.08 11.66
N SER A 686 41.07 1.02 10.85
CA SER A 686 39.74 0.51 10.47
C SER A 686 38.99 -0.10 11.66
N VAL A 687 37.67 0.07 11.69
CA VAL A 687 36.78 -0.47 12.74
C VAL A 687 35.84 -1.49 12.13
N ILE A 688 35.67 -2.62 12.80
CA ILE A 688 34.63 -3.61 12.54
C ILE A 688 33.65 -3.54 13.70
N LEU A 689 32.37 -3.27 13.41
CA LEU A 689 31.30 -3.24 14.39
C LEU A 689 30.36 -4.42 14.14
N LEU A 690 30.07 -5.18 15.18
CA LEU A 690 29.17 -6.32 15.16
C LEU A 690 27.97 -5.98 16.05
N GLU A 691 26.77 -6.09 15.52
CA GLU A 691 25.53 -5.87 16.26
C GLU A 691 24.69 -7.16 16.25
N SER A 692 24.22 -7.55 17.42
CA SER A 692 23.40 -8.75 17.65
C SER A 692 22.03 -8.31 18.14
N SER A 693 20.95 -8.78 17.50
CA SER A 693 19.58 -8.37 17.82
C SER A 693 19.03 -9.00 19.10
N SER A 694 19.70 -10.05 19.57
CA SER A 694 19.43 -10.68 20.86
C SER A 694 20.74 -11.12 21.51
N VAL A 695 20.76 -11.22 22.82
CA VAL A 695 21.87 -11.83 23.55
C VAL A 695 21.30 -12.70 24.67
N ASP A 696 21.81 -13.91 24.78
CA ASP A 696 21.48 -14.84 25.85
C ASP A 696 22.74 -15.12 26.67
N PRO A 697 23.05 -14.27 27.67
CA PRO A 697 24.23 -14.48 28.51
C PRO A 697 24.04 -15.64 29.50
N VAL A 698 22.86 -16.27 29.57
CA VAL A 698 22.54 -17.29 30.55
C VAL A 698 23.28 -18.59 30.24
N LYS A 699 23.83 -19.21 31.29
CA LYS A 699 24.53 -20.49 31.20
C LYS A 699 23.55 -21.60 30.76
N PRO A 700 23.82 -22.35 29.68
CA PRO A 700 22.93 -23.42 29.21
C PRO A 700 23.03 -24.71 30.05
N ASP A 701 21.87 -25.33 30.32
CA ASP A 701 21.73 -26.53 31.16
C ASP A 701 22.37 -27.80 30.55
N VAL A 702 22.39 -27.94 29.22
CA VAL A 702 22.96 -29.09 28.47
C VAL A 702 23.76 -28.60 27.23
N GLY A 703 24.80 -29.33 26.80
CA GLY A 703 25.56 -29.04 25.57
C GLY A 703 26.92 -28.32 25.73
N ILE A 704 27.65 -28.15 24.61
CA ILE A 704 28.86 -27.31 24.50
C ILE A 704 28.45 -26.01 23.82
N ASP A 705 28.62 -24.89 24.50
CA ASP A 705 28.35 -23.55 23.95
C ASP A 705 29.67 -22.77 23.81
N MET A 706 30.04 -22.54 22.55
CA MET A 706 31.22 -21.79 22.14
C MET A 706 30.84 -20.97 20.92
N THR A 707 30.32 -19.77 21.14
CA THR A 707 30.03 -18.83 20.07
C THR A 707 31.34 -18.25 19.55
N GLN A 708 31.65 -18.42 18.27
CA GLN A 708 32.96 -18.12 17.69
C GLN A 708 32.88 -17.08 16.59
N ILE A 709 33.70 -16.03 16.70
CA ILE A 709 33.86 -15.00 15.67
C ILE A 709 35.33 -14.95 15.28
N SER A 710 35.64 -15.17 14.00
CA SER A 710 37.03 -15.25 13.52
C SER A 710 37.26 -14.32 12.34
N ILE A 711 38.24 -13.43 12.46
CA ILE A 711 38.76 -12.59 11.38
C ILE A 711 39.94 -13.29 10.73
N LYS A 712 39.92 -13.37 9.40
CA LYS A 712 40.93 -14.08 8.61
C LYS A 712 41.60 -13.17 7.59
N ASP A 713 42.81 -13.52 7.21
CA ASP A 713 43.59 -12.83 6.17
C ASP A 713 43.41 -13.47 4.78
N ALA A 714 44.21 -13.00 3.81
CA ALA A 714 44.17 -13.51 2.43
C ALA A 714 44.58 -14.99 2.29
N ALA A 715 45.37 -15.50 3.24
CA ALA A 715 45.77 -16.91 3.32
C ALA A 715 44.77 -17.77 4.11
N ASN A 716 43.63 -17.19 4.54
CA ASN A 716 42.60 -17.82 5.35
C ASN A 716 43.10 -18.22 6.76
N GLU A 717 44.18 -17.62 7.25
CA GLU A 717 44.65 -17.79 8.62
C GLU A 717 43.86 -16.89 9.58
N ILE A 718 43.61 -17.37 10.81
CA ILE A 718 42.79 -16.64 11.79
C ILE A 718 43.71 -15.64 12.51
N ILE A 719 43.70 -14.39 12.08
CA ILE A 719 44.54 -13.34 12.66
C ILE A 719 43.95 -12.77 13.95
N PHE A 720 42.64 -12.96 14.18
CA PHE A 720 41.96 -12.60 15.42
C PHE A 720 40.72 -13.47 15.61
N HIS A 721 40.47 -13.94 16.84
CA HIS A 721 39.41 -14.85 17.20
C HIS A 721 38.79 -14.45 18.53
N ILE A 722 37.46 -14.43 18.61
CA ILE A 722 36.68 -14.31 19.83
C ILE A 722 35.89 -15.61 20.02
N SER A 723 35.93 -16.18 21.23
CA SER A 723 35.07 -17.30 21.62
C SER A 723 34.36 -16.98 22.94
N ILE A 724 33.03 -16.81 22.88
CA ILE A 724 32.19 -16.59 24.06
C ILE A 724 31.77 -17.97 24.60
N ARG A 725 32.07 -18.24 25.88
CA ARG A 725 31.89 -19.56 26.51
C ARG A 725 31.13 -19.40 27.82
N ARG A 726 29.79 -19.37 27.77
CA ARG A 726 28.94 -19.08 28.95
C ARG A 726 29.14 -20.08 30.09
N ARG A 727 29.39 -21.36 29.76
CA ARG A 727 29.69 -22.41 30.78
C ARG A 727 30.95 -22.15 31.60
N GLN A 728 31.95 -21.50 31.00
CA GLN A 728 33.20 -21.14 31.67
C GLN A 728 33.12 -19.75 32.32
N GLY A 729 32.03 -18.99 32.08
CA GLY A 729 31.93 -17.58 32.46
C GLY A 729 33.01 -16.72 31.78
N GLN A 730 33.45 -17.08 30.57
CA GLN A 730 34.63 -16.48 29.95
C GLN A 730 34.42 -16.13 28.48
N ILE A 731 35.05 -15.03 28.07
CA ILE A 731 35.27 -14.66 26.67
C ILE A 731 36.77 -14.83 26.38
N ILE A 732 37.08 -15.54 25.31
CA ILE A 732 38.44 -15.94 24.94
C ILE A 732 38.86 -15.21 23.67
N PHE A 733 40.09 -14.70 23.65
CA PHE A 733 40.72 -14.08 22.50
C PHE A 733 41.97 -14.85 22.08
N ASN A 734 42.12 -15.09 20.78
CA ASN A 734 43.26 -15.84 20.25
C ASN A 734 43.55 -15.51 18.77
N ALA A 735 44.59 -16.13 18.21
CA ALA A 735 44.87 -16.18 16.79
C ALA A 735 45.45 -17.57 16.43
N LYS A 736 45.19 -18.04 15.21
CA LYS A 736 45.69 -19.30 14.65
C LYS A 736 46.52 -19.01 13.40
N ILE A 737 47.84 -19.09 13.55
CA ILE A 737 48.83 -18.78 12.52
C ILE A 737 49.72 -20.02 12.30
N GLY A 738 50.03 -20.35 11.04
CA GLY A 738 50.78 -21.56 10.70
C GLY A 738 50.10 -22.85 11.14
N GLY A 739 48.76 -22.87 11.17
CA GLY A 739 47.95 -24.00 11.63
C GLY A 739 47.91 -24.22 13.15
N SER A 740 48.61 -23.40 13.95
CA SER A 740 48.69 -23.55 15.40
C SER A 740 48.00 -22.39 16.12
N TRP A 741 47.21 -22.69 17.14
CA TRP A 741 46.67 -21.68 18.06
C TRP A 741 47.80 -21.17 18.96
N GLY A 742 47.84 -19.87 19.23
CA GLY A 742 48.72 -19.35 20.27
C GLY A 742 48.07 -19.39 21.66
N GLN A 743 48.67 -18.69 22.62
CA GLN A 743 48.20 -18.62 24.00
C GLN A 743 46.81 -17.94 24.09
N GLU A 744 45.85 -18.52 24.81
CA GLU A 744 44.54 -17.89 25.01
C GLU A 744 44.63 -16.70 25.97
N GLU A 745 44.02 -15.58 25.59
CA GLU A 745 43.76 -14.43 26.45
C GLU A 745 42.30 -14.46 26.89
N ARG A 746 42.00 -14.15 28.16
CA ARG A 746 40.69 -14.40 28.76
C ARG A 746 40.18 -13.21 29.54
N ILE A 747 38.88 -12.93 29.44
CA ILE A 747 38.14 -12.01 30.31
C ILE A 747 36.88 -12.68 30.87
N ASN A 748 36.36 -12.17 31.98
CA ASN A 748 35.08 -12.60 32.53
C ASN A 748 33.92 -12.06 31.66
N ILE A 749 32.85 -12.86 31.53
CA ILE A 749 31.61 -12.45 30.86
C ILE A 749 30.74 -11.55 31.76
N ASP A 750 30.90 -11.61 33.09
CA ASP A 750 30.15 -10.77 34.02
C ASP A 750 30.37 -9.27 33.73
N GLY A 751 29.30 -8.47 33.71
CA GLY A 751 29.38 -7.04 33.39
C GLY A 751 29.52 -6.75 31.89
N ARG A 752 29.10 -7.68 31.03
CA ARG A 752 29.07 -7.60 29.56
C ARG A 752 27.71 -8.09 29.07
N PHE A 753 27.26 -7.63 27.90
CA PHE A 753 25.97 -8.03 27.33
C PHE A 753 24.76 -7.62 28.19
N GLU A 754 24.85 -6.44 28.82
CA GLU A 754 23.81 -5.92 29.75
C GLU A 754 22.75 -5.07 29.04
N SER A 755 22.89 -4.84 27.74
CA SER A 755 21.96 -4.04 26.95
C SER A 755 20.64 -4.78 26.70
N GLU A 756 19.51 -4.12 26.98
CA GLU A 756 18.16 -4.64 26.70
C GLU A 756 17.86 -4.71 25.18
N ASP A 757 18.62 -3.96 24.37
CA ASP A 757 18.46 -3.85 22.91
C ASP A 757 19.31 -4.85 22.11
N GLY A 758 19.93 -5.85 22.77
CA GLY A 758 20.86 -6.80 22.17
C GLY A 758 22.33 -6.51 22.54
N ALA A 759 23.29 -6.90 21.69
CA ALA A 759 24.72 -6.78 21.99
C ALA A 759 25.53 -6.12 20.88
N THR A 760 26.52 -5.30 21.26
CA THR A 760 27.47 -4.67 20.33
C THR A 760 28.89 -5.15 20.61
N ILE A 761 29.64 -5.58 19.58
CA ILE A 761 31.08 -5.86 19.67
C ILE A 761 31.81 -4.98 18.66
N LEU A 762 32.66 -4.07 19.16
CA LEU A 762 33.51 -3.21 18.36
C LEU A 762 34.94 -3.76 18.37
N ILE A 763 35.54 -3.92 17.19
CA ILE A 763 36.93 -4.33 16.99
C ILE A 763 37.63 -3.24 16.19
N HIS A 764 38.52 -2.49 16.82
CA HIS A 764 39.29 -1.42 16.18
C HIS A 764 40.72 -1.92 15.90
N ASP A 765 41.08 -1.95 14.62
CA ASP A 765 42.43 -2.26 14.18
C ASP A 765 43.32 -1.03 14.39
N GLN A 766 44.21 -1.08 15.37
CA GLN A 766 45.13 0.03 15.70
C GLN A 766 46.50 -0.14 15.03
N GLY A 767 46.62 -1.09 14.11
CA GLY A 767 47.86 -1.43 13.40
C GLY A 767 48.63 -2.56 14.09
N ASP A 768 49.07 -2.35 15.33
CA ASP A 768 49.87 -3.32 16.10
C ASP A 768 49.04 -4.24 17.04
N GLY A 769 47.77 -3.90 17.26
CA GLY A 769 46.82 -4.64 18.07
C GLY A 769 45.36 -4.41 17.61
N PHE A 770 44.45 -5.20 18.17
CA PHE A 770 43.01 -4.98 18.10
C PHE A 770 42.50 -4.50 19.45
N GLU A 771 41.88 -3.32 19.48
CA GLU A 771 41.13 -2.85 20.63
C GLU A 771 39.68 -3.35 20.51
N VAL A 772 39.19 -4.03 21.55
CA VAL A 772 37.86 -4.62 21.56
C VAL A 772 37.01 -3.97 22.63
N SER A 773 35.80 -3.55 22.26
CA SER A 773 34.77 -3.11 23.21
C SER A 773 33.51 -3.95 23.04
N ILE A 774 32.84 -4.25 24.16
CA ILE A 774 31.53 -4.91 24.18
C ILE A 774 30.55 -3.93 24.82
N ASP A 775 29.42 -3.69 24.16
CA ASP A 775 28.42 -2.68 24.53
C ASP A 775 29.06 -1.31 24.82
N TRP A 776 30.02 -0.92 23.97
CA TRP A 776 30.78 0.33 24.07
C TRP A 776 31.65 0.46 25.32
N VAL A 777 31.82 -0.61 26.08
CA VAL A 777 32.75 -0.69 27.22
C VAL A 777 34.00 -1.45 26.79
N HIS A 778 35.17 -0.88 27.05
CA HIS A 778 36.44 -1.52 26.73
C HIS A 778 36.51 -2.93 27.36
N ALA A 779 36.76 -3.93 26.51
CA ALA A 779 36.82 -5.33 26.89
C ALA A 779 38.26 -5.83 26.99
N ILE A 780 39.07 -5.61 25.94
CA ILE A 780 40.48 -6.03 25.91
C ILE A 780 41.28 -5.27 24.84
N TRP A 781 42.59 -5.15 25.05
CA TRP A 781 43.57 -4.90 24.00
C TRP A 781 44.30 -6.21 23.62
N PHE A 782 44.12 -6.69 22.39
CA PHE A 782 44.75 -7.91 21.90
C PHE A 782 45.92 -7.58 20.96
N ALA A 783 47.15 -7.95 21.34
CA ALA A 783 48.33 -7.70 20.50
C ALA A 783 48.35 -8.61 19.26
N LYS A 784 48.48 -8.04 18.05
CA LYS A 784 48.53 -8.83 16.81
C LYS A 784 49.78 -9.69 16.78
N ARG A 785 49.58 -10.99 16.54
CA ARG A 785 50.66 -11.98 16.43
C ARG A 785 51.31 -12.01 15.04
N ALA A 786 50.67 -11.38 14.06
CA ALA A 786 51.19 -11.14 12.71
C ALA A 786 50.76 -9.73 12.26
N LYS A 787 51.65 -8.74 12.45
CA LYS A 787 51.32 -7.31 12.32
C LYS A 787 51.16 -6.86 10.87
N GLU A 788 51.84 -7.56 9.97
CA GLU A 788 51.86 -7.34 8.53
C GLU A 788 50.61 -7.88 7.80
N ARG A 789 49.79 -8.70 8.49
CA ARG A 789 48.61 -9.32 7.92
C ARG A 789 47.38 -8.44 8.11
N THR A 790 46.57 -8.32 7.06
CA THR A 790 45.37 -7.48 7.04
C THR A 790 44.09 -8.30 7.10
N PRO A 791 43.05 -7.84 7.79
CA PRO A 791 41.72 -8.46 7.74
C PRO A 791 41.16 -8.51 6.32
N GLN A 792 40.69 -9.68 5.89
CA GLN A 792 40.09 -9.91 4.57
C GLN A 792 38.71 -10.56 4.66
N SER A 793 38.44 -11.32 5.71
CA SER A 793 37.12 -11.90 5.95
C SER A 793 36.82 -12.06 7.43
N ILE A 794 35.55 -12.30 7.74
CA ILE A 794 35.04 -12.64 9.06
C ILE A 794 34.17 -13.90 8.94
N SER A 795 34.10 -14.69 9.99
CA SER A 795 33.24 -15.88 10.08
C SER A 795 32.63 -15.99 11.46
N TYR A 796 31.44 -16.56 11.51
CA TYR A 796 30.65 -16.75 12.72
C TYR A 796 30.21 -18.21 12.79
N ASP A 797 30.53 -18.89 13.88
CA ASP A 797 30.37 -20.34 13.98
C ASP A 797 30.14 -20.78 15.43
N LEU A 798 29.82 -22.06 15.61
CA LEU A 798 29.82 -22.73 16.90
C LEU A 798 31.01 -23.68 16.98
N GLY A 799 31.67 -23.71 18.14
CA GLY A 799 32.78 -24.65 18.36
C GLY A 799 32.36 -26.14 18.40
N ALA A 800 31.06 -26.45 18.36
CA ALA A 800 30.49 -27.79 18.27
C ALA A 800 29.19 -27.76 17.44
N GLN A 801 28.90 -28.83 16.68
CA GLN A 801 27.75 -28.90 15.76
C GLN A 801 26.36 -28.86 16.43
N GLU A 802 26.28 -29.12 17.74
CA GLU A 802 25.01 -29.15 18.51
C GLU A 802 24.93 -28.05 19.59
N GLY A 803 25.72 -26.98 19.46
CA GLY A 803 25.74 -25.87 20.43
C GLY A 803 24.60 -24.86 20.26
N THR A 804 24.36 -24.02 21.27
CA THR A 804 23.50 -22.83 21.16
C THR A 804 24.37 -21.58 21.14
N SER A 805 24.04 -20.58 20.33
CA SER A 805 24.79 -19.31 20.31
C SER A 805 24.42 -18.42 21.52
N THR A 806 25.37 -17.60 21.96
CA THR A 806 25.16 -16.50 22.91
C THR A 806 24.54 -15.28 22.23
N LEU A 807 24.78 -15.12 20.94
CA LEU A 807 24.31 -14.00 20.12
C LEU A 807 23.18 -14.47 19.19
N SER A 808 22.54 -13.56 18.47
CA SER A 808 21.53 -13.92 17.47
C SER A 808 22.11 -14.81 16.37
N GLU A 809 21.24 -15.58 15.70
CA GLU A 809 21.59 -16.41 14.55
C GLU A 809 22.19 -15.58 13.39
N ASP A 810 21.81 -14.31 13.28
CA ASP A 810 22.37 -13.36 12.32
C ASP A 810 23.04 -12.20 13.06
N LEU A 811 24.32 -11.93 12.75
CA LEU A 811 25.04 -10.75 13.20
C LEU A 811 25.08 -9.70 12.10
N GLU A 812 24.86 -8.44 12.45
CA GLU A 812 25.13 -7.33 11.54
C GLU A 812 26.60 -6.92 11.64
N VAL A 813 27.31 -6.85 10.52
CA VAL A 813 28.72 -6.44 10.43
C VAL A 813 28.83 -5.13 9.69
N ARG A 814 29.43 -4.10 10.30
CA ARG A 814 29.78 -2.83 9.63
C ARG A 814 31.28 -2.59 9.66
N THR A 815 31.79 -1.97 8.61
CA THR A 815 33.20 -1.56 8.54
C THR A 815 33.34 -0.06 8.34
N TYR A 816 34.28 0.52 9.08
CA TYR A 816 34.61 1.94 9.00
C TYR A 816 36.10 2.09 8.73
N PRO A 817 36.50 3.11 7.94
CA PRO A 817 37.92 3.35 7.68
C PRO A 817 38.66 3.95 8.89
N SER A 818 37.94 4.49 9.88
CA SER A 818 38.50 5.07 11.12
C SER A 818 37.48 5.16 12.25
N MET A 819 37.95 5.27 13.50
CA MET A 819 37.09 5.63 14.64
C MET A 819 36.43 7.01 14.46
N LYS A 820 37.12 7.98 13.85
CA LYS A 820 36.54 9.27 13.49
C LYS A 820 35.35 9.11 12.55
N ALA A 821 35.45 8.21 11.56
CA ALA A 821 34.35 7.94 10.66
C ALA A 821 33.13 7.40 11.43
N LEU A 822 33.33 6.47 12.36
CA LEU A 822 32.28 5.95 13.24
C LEU A 822 31.60 7.07 14.05
N PHE A 823 32.35 7.95 14.71
CA PHE A 823 31.77 8.99 15.57
C PHE A 823 31.19 10.20 14.83
N LEU A 824 31.69 10.58 13.65
CA LEU A 824 31.05 11.61 12.83
C LEU A 824 29.64 11.21 12.38
N GLN A 825 29.33 9.92 12.36
CA GLN A 825 27.95 9.44 12.17
C GLN A 825 27.10 9.66 13.44
N LYS A 826 27.70 9.56 14.63
CA LYS A 826 27.04 9.79 15.93
C LYS A 826 26.82 11.29 16.20
N HIS A 827 27.76 12.17 15.81
CA HIS A 827 27.66 13.61 16.02
C HIS A 827 26.97 14.39 14.89
N ALA A 828 26.86 13.86 13.67
CA ALA A 828 25.88 14.38 12.70
C ALA A 828 24.42 14.21 13.19
N HIS A 829 24.20 13.49 14.29
CA HIS A 829 22.94 13.42 15.01
C HIS A 829 22.84 14.40 16.21
N GLU A 830 23.91 15.12 16.56
CA GLU A 830 23.98 16.01 17.73
C GLU A 830 24.37 17.47 17.42
N GLU A 831 25.02 17.76 16.28
CA GLU A 831 25.46 19.14 15.93
C GLU A 831 24.37 20.05 15.32
N ASP A 832 23.12 19.59 15.20
CA ASP A 832 21.95 20.45 14.85
C ASP A 832 21.05 20.74 16.08
N GLN A 833 21.65 20.89 17.28
CA GLN A 833 20.97 21.48 18.45
C GLN A 833 20.83 23.00 18.31
#